data_AF-A0A918CII8-F1
#
_entry.id   AF-A0A918CII8-F1
#
_cell.length_a   1.000
_cell.length_b   1.000
_cell.length_c   1.000
_cell.angle_alpha   90.00
_cell.angle_beta   90.00
_cell.angle_gamma   90.00
#
_symmetry.space_group_name_H-M   'P 1'
#
loop_
_entity.id
_entity.type
_entity.pdbx_description
1 polymer ?
#
loop_
_entity_poly.entity_id
_entity_poly.type
_entity_poly.pdbx_seq_one_letter_code
_entity_poly.pdbx_strand_id
1 'polypeptide(L)'
;MLYRSTIKMLSDLISPKALERILADAARERHTTLTALDLPTLQTILKQDVYKRLQLNVPAGLAKRRVQNVLDTLAQEAGSAAAEDLSHSTQIITIDQRARQYALYFDWPETQRLRSVLSVARQATAEGRDAEALLHEGVELLEALERRLSEALVTQGQDLSELKAGLLRVSGVGGPKVRRLEALIKQIEEAQDARTLLPAEVERAMSLNLTLRKQVESSVMQNLRPAPENDDLSSEVLFDVSALPQDAQERVKSLDREHEARLLTELGREYAVLLRQESGLDQRLQALRAASEAGEVLGEQAIAQLREQLSSATRQRTEQQQHQLEVLEQRLGALDVPDASTLDAASSESVGTARQSLLVLQGMLKAGLLEQSEINELNDLVQTLEQGGAAERLLEWQRETYELERRAREVPGALADLSPLLSEARWALSNGQSVDLDPLWKLLERRMGEAAQQREDMDTRADRIMHDYDEYRSLAGETIQKLGRLADVLRAQRRLGALSSDARERYLQTLESAEALRDEAAAEFRAAREVTSAFGADALQGLLGVFDSEEGGLFGSSLFDSADLVADVPAPPLSVPPPLPQVALPARAWLVRQGQVVEGDLSPAEGWPTSPACEADVLRVAWLLDQAGTFGPRRLTLDLGDRIWTAQPRAEDTVVACGPDLQAAERLMVPWLSGAN
;
A
#
# COMPACT_ATOMS: atom_id res chain seq x y z
N MET A 1 35.27 12.30 -21.95
CA MET A 1 35.64 11.15 -21.09
C MET A 1 36.82 10.37 -21.68
N LEU A 2 36.71 9.82 -22.91
CA LEU A 2 37.68 8.89 -23.51
C LEU A 2 39.14 9.39 -23.57
N TYR A 3 39.40 10.66 -23.92
CA TYR A 3 40.77 11.19 -24.00
C TYR A 3 41.45 11.36 -22.62
N ARG A 4 40.67 11.55 -21.54
CA ARG A 4 41.23 11.64 -20.18
C ARG A 4 41.64 10.27 -19.66
N SER A 5 40.84 9.25 -19.97
CA SER A 5 41.15 7.83 -19.69
C SER A 5 42.46 7.43 -20.40
N THR A 6 42.66 7.81 -21.67
CA THR A 6 43.92 7.54 -22.38
C THR A 6 45.12 8.26 -21.79
N ILE A 7 44.98 9.51 -21.34
CA ILE A 7 46.05 10.25 -20.66
C ILE A 7 46.46 9.55 -19.37
N LYS A 8 45.49 9.09 -18.58
CA LYS A 8 45.74 8.39 -17.31
C LYS A 8 46.40 7.03 -17.50
N MET A 9 46.08 6.30 -18.57
CA MET A 9 46.67 4.97 -18.84
C MET A 9 48.09 5.02 -19.45
N LEU A 10 48.46 6.15 -20.06
CA LEU A 10 49.75 6.36 -20.72
C LEU A 10 50.69 7.33 -19.98
N SER A 11 50.24 7.93 -18.87
CA SER A 11 51.03 8.87 -18.06
C SER A 11 52.32 8.27 -17.51
N ASP A 12 52.37 6.95 -17.31
CA ASP A 12 53.54 6.21 -16.84
C ASP A 12 54.70 6.20 -17.86
N LEU A 13 54.40 6.39 -19.16
CA LEU A 13 55.38 6.28 -20.25
C LEU A 13 55.67 7.62 -20.92
N ILE A 14 54.75 8.58 -20.84
CA ILE A 14 54.86 9.91 -21.43
C ILE A 14 54.24 10.92 -20.47
N SER A 15 54.89 12.06 -20.28
CA SER A 15 54.35 13.16 -19.49
C SER A 15 52.92 13.54 -19.94
N PRO A 16 51.95 13.67 -19.01
CA PRO A 16 50.53 13.91 -19.35
C PRO A 16 50.33 15.19 -20.16
N LYS A 17 51.09 16.27 -19.87
CA LYS A 17 51.08 17.51 -20.66
C LYS A 17 51.56 17.32 -22.11
N ALA A 18 52.52 16.42 -22.32
CA ALA A 18 53.00 16.10 -23.65
C ALA A 18 51.96 15.26 -24.41
N LEU A 19 51.28 14.34 -23.73
CA LEU A 19 50.23 13.52 -24.34
C LEU A 19 49.00 14.36 -24.71
N GLU A 20 48.56 15.26 -23.83
CA GLU A 20 47.48 16.22 -24.11
C GLU A 20 47.79 17.09 -25.33
N ARG A 21 49.03 17.60 -25.43
CA ARG A 21 49.44 18.42 -26.56
C ARG A 21 49.43 17.63 -27.88
N ILE A 22 49.87 16.37 -27.86
CA ILE A 22 49.84 15.49 -29.04
C ILE A 22 48.40 15.19 -29.45
N LEU A 23 47.53 14.87 -28.50
CA LEU A 23 46.11 14.63 -28.77
C LEU A 23 45.43 15.91 -29.29
N ALA A 24 45.78 17.09 -28.76
CA ALA A 24 45.28 18.38 -29.22
C ALA A 24 45.72 18.69 -30.66
N ASP A 25 47.00 18.52 -30.97
CA ASP A 25 47.56 18.79 -32.30
C ASP A 25 47.00 17.79 -33.32
N ALA A 26 46.89 16.51 -32.97
CA ALA A 26 46.31 15.46 -33.80
C ALA A 26 44.79 15.62 -34.03
N ALA A 27 44.06 16.18 -33.06
CA ALA A 27 42.64 16.52 -33.21
C ALA A 27 42.45 17.74 -34.12
N ARG A 28 43.30 18.77 -33.98
CA ARG A 28 43.29 19.97 -34.85
C ARG A 28 43.58 19.63 -36.31
N GLU A 29 44.55 18.75 -36.56
CA GLU A 29 44.85 18.26 -37.92
C GLU A 29 43.65 17.55 -38.58
N ARG A 30 42.74 17.03 -37.76
CA ARG A 30 41.52 16.32 -38.20
C ARG A 30 40.26 17.17 -38.06
N HIS A 31 40.40 18.48 -37.86
CA HIS A 31 39.30 19.44 -37.68
C HIS A 31 38.31 19.09 -36.54
N THR A 32 38.80 18.44 -35.49
CA THR A 32 38.02 18.07 -34.30
C THR A 32 38.58 18.73 -33.04
N THR A 33 37.76 18.82 -31.99
CA THR A 33 38.18 19.30 -30.67
C THR A 33 38.43 18.12 -29.74
N LEU A 34 39.31 18.31 -28.73
CA LEU A 34 39.65 17.28 -27.74
C LEU A 34 38.43 16.66 -27.03
N THR A 35 37.35 17.43 -26.89
CA THR A 35 36.11 17.01 -26.24
C THR A 35 35.16 16.24 -27.16
N ALA A 36 35.32 16.33 -28.49
CA ALA A 36 34.47 15.69 -29.50
C ALA A 36 35.17 14.51 -30.21
N LEU A 37 36.10 13.85 -29.53
CA LEU A 37 36.88 12.73 -30.10
C LEU A 37 36.11 11.40 -29.99
N ASP A 38 35.62 10.91 -31.12
CA ASP A 38 35.00 9.58 -31.22
C ASP A 38 36.03 8.44 -31.11
N LEU A 39 35.59 7.29 -30.61
CA LEU A 39 36.41 6.06 -30.46
C LEU A 39 37.22 5.67 -31.72
N PRO A 40 36.66 5.64 -32.95
CA PRO A 40 37.44 5.31 -34.16
C PRO A 40 38.51 6.37 -34.49
N THR A 41 38.21 7.65 -34.26
CA THR A 41 39.14 8.76 -34.49
C THR A 41 40.29 8.71 -33.49
N LEU A 42 39.96 8.47 -32.20
CA LEU A 42 40.92 8.27 -31.12
C LEU A 42 41.80 7.04 -31.36
N GLN A 43 41.22 5.95 -31.87
CA GLN A 43 41.98 4.75 -32.25
C GLN A 43 43.01 5.06 -33.34
N THR A 44 42.66 5.90 -34.29
CA THR A 44 43.55 6.31 -35.39
C THR A 44 44.71 7.16 -34.85
N ILE A 45 44.41 8.12 -33.97
CA ILE A 45 45.40 8.99 -33.32
C ILE A 45 46.36 8.16 -32.45
N LEU A 46 45.83 7.22 -31.66
CA LEU A 46 46.63 6.34 -30.81
C LEU A 46 47.59 5.46 -31.63
N LYS A 47 47.11 4.89 -32.75
CA LYS A 47 47.89 4.02 -33.64
C LYS A 47 48.93 4.76 -34.48
N GLN A 48 48.67 6.02 -34.86
CA GLN A 48 49.53 6.75 -35.81
C GLN A 48 50.43 7.79 -35.14
N ASP A 49 49.88 8.59 -34.22
CA ASP A 49 50.55 9.79 -33.71
C ASP A 49 51.18 9.50 -32.34
N VAL A 50 50.42 8.87 -31.44
CA VAL A 50 50.90 8.49 -30.11
C VAL A 50 51.88 7.31 -30.18
N TYR A 51 51.62 6.31 -31.03
CA TYR A 51 52.55 5.19 -31.25
C TYR A 51 53.91 5.63 -31.79
N LYS A 52 53.96 6.53 -32.80
CA LYS A 52 55.21 7.11 -33.31
C LYS A 52 56.00 7.84 -32.23
N ARG A 53 55.31 8.54 -31.33
CA ARG A 53 55.96 9.24 -30.21
C ARG A 53 56.45 8.28 -29.12
N LEU A 54 55.67 7.26 -28.78
CA LEU A 54 56.06 6.20 -27.84
C LEU A 54 57.32 5.45 -28.29
N GLN A 55 57.48 5.23 -29.60
CA GLN A 55 58.68 4.59 -30.16
C GLN A 55 59.99 5.34 -29.91
N LEU A 56 59.94 6.66 -29.63
CA LEU A 56 61.14 7.44 -29.33
C LEU A 56 61.68 7.17 -27.92
N ASN A 57 60.82 6.70 -27.01
CA ASN A 57 61.16 6.51 -25.59
C ASN A 57 61.14 5.04 -25.15
N VAL A 58 60.47 4.15 -25.90
CA VAL A 58 60.22 2.76 -25.52
C VAL A 58 60.38 1.82 -26.73
N PRO A 59 60.89 0.57 -26.57
CA PRO A 59 60.98 -0.40 -27.65
C PRO A 59 59.64 -0.65 -28.36
N ALA A 60 59.66 -0.76 -29.69
CA ALA A 60 58.45 -0.82 -30.53
C ALA A 60 57.46 -1.92 -30.13
N GLY A 61 57.94 -3.07 -29.66
CA GLY A 61 57.09 -4.18 -29.19
C GLY A 61 56.29 -3.84 -27.92
N LEU A 62 56.87 -3.06 -27.00
CA LEU A 62 56.20 -2.60 -25.78
C LEU A 62 55.22 -1.46 -26.07
N ALA A 63 55.61 -0.51 -26.93
CA ALA A 63 54.73 0.57 -27.36
C ALA A 63 53.46 0.03 -28.06
N LYS A 64 53.62 -0.97 -28.94
CA LYS A 64 52.49 -1.60 -29.65
C LYS A 64 51.56 -2.33 -28.69
N ARG A 65 52.12 -3.11 -27.75
CA ARG A 65 51.33 -3.79 -26.71
C ARG A 65 50.57 -2.81 -25.83
N ARG A 66 51.20 -1.71 -25.39
CA ARG A 66 50.53 -0.74 -24.50
C ARG A 66 49.42 0.03 -25.22
N VAL A 67 49.65 0.46 -26.46
CA VAL A 67 48.60 1.10 -27.28
C VAL A 67 47.46 0.12 -27.53
N GLN A 68 47.76 -1.15 -27.84
CA GLN A 68 46.71 -2.16 -28.03
C GLN A 68 45.92 -2.40 -26.74
N ASN A 69 46.58 -2.53 -25.59
CA ASN A 69 45.90 -2.69 -24.30
C ASN A 69 44.99 -1.49 -23.99
N VAL A 70 45.42 -0.26 -24.28
CA VAL A 70 44.60 0.95 -24.13
C VAL A 70 43.40 0.95 -25.07
N LEU A 71 43.54 0.42 -26.29
CA LEU A 71 42.42 0.29 -27.22
C LEU A 71 41.43 -0.80 -26.79
N ASP A 72 41.94 -1.91 -26.26
CA ASP A 72 41.12 -3.02 -25.79
C ASP A 72 40.33 -2.60 -24.53
N THR A 73 40.95 -1.85 -23.60
CA THR A 73 40.24 -1.30 -22.43
C THR A 73 39.19 -0.26 -22.83
N LEU A 74 39.49 0.66 -23.75
CA LEU A 74 38.50 1.63 -24.23
C LEU A 74 37.35 0.96 -25.00
N ALA A 75 37.63 -0.12 -25.75
CA ALA A 75 36.59 -0.88 -26.43
C ALA A 75 35.70 -1.64 -25.44
N GLN A 76 36.28 -2.14 -24.34
CA GLN A 76 35.54 -2.80 -23.28
C GLN A 76 34.72 -1.80 -22.43
N GLU A 77 35.26 -0.63 -22.12
CA GLU A 77 34.53 0.49 -21.49
C GLU A 77 33.35 0.95 -22.36
N ALA A 78 33.57 1.12 -23.68
CA ALA A 78 32.52 1.48 -24.62
C ALA A 78 31.45 0.37 -24.79
N GLY A 79 31.85 -0.90 -24.70
CA GLY A 79 30.94 -2.04 -24.73
C GLY A 79 30.09 -2.16 -23.46
N SER A 80 30.65 -1.88 -22.28
CA SER A 80 29.93 -1.85 -21.00
C SER A 80 28.90 -0.72 -20.98
N ALA A 81 29.30 0.50 -21.33
CA ALA A 81 28.41 1.65 -21.37
C ALA A 81 27.22 1.43 -22.34
N ALA A 82 27.46 0.87 -23.52
CA ALA A 82 26.39 0.55 -24.46
C ALA A 82 25.42 -0.53 -23.95
N ALA A 83 25.91 -1.49 -23.16
CA ALA A 83 25.07 -2.51 -22.53
C ALA A 83 24.25 -1.94 -21.36
N GLU A 84 24.84 -1.05 -20.57
CA GLU A 84 24.18 -0.30 -19.49
C GLU A 84 23.07 0.61 -20.04
N ASP A 85 23.34 1.36 -21.12
CA ASP A 85 22.34 2.19 -21.80
C ASP A 85 21.14 1.38 -22.32
N LEU A 86 21.40 0.18 -22.88
CA LEU A 86 20.33 -0.74 -23.30
C LEU A 86 19.55 -1.28 -22.10
N SER A 87 20.23 -1.57 -20.99
CA SER A 87 19.59 -2.03 -19.75
C SER A 87 18.68 -0.94 -19.16
N HIS A 88 19.21 0.27 -18.99
CA HIS A 88 18.48 1.42 -18.47
C HIS A 88 17.28 1.76 -19.35
N SER A 89 17.42 1.78 -20.67
CA SER A 89 16.29 2.02 -21.58
C SER A 89 15.20 0.94 -21.48
N THR A 90 15.58 -0.32 -21.29
CA THR A 90 14.62 -1.43 -21.08
C THR A 90 13.88 -1.29 -19.74
N GLN A 91 14.60 -0.90 -18.68
CA GLN A 91 14.01 -0.63 -17.37
C GLN A 91 13.03 0.56 -17.43
N ILE A 92 13.39 1.67 -18.09
CA ILE A 92 12.50 2.82 -18.29
C ILE A 92 11.19 2.37 -18.95
N ILE A 93 11.26 1.57 -20.02
CA ILE A 93 10.07 1.05 -20.71
C ILE A 93 9.21 0.19 -19.77
N THR A 94 9.84 -0.60 -18.91
CA THR A 94 9.14 -1.48 -17.96
C THR A 94 8.42 -0.66 -16.89
N ILE A 95 9.10 0.34 -16.33
CA ILE A 95 8.52 1.27 -15.34
C ILE A 95 7.38 2.07 -15.99
N ASP A 96 7.56 2.56 -17.22
CA ASP A 96 6.52 3.27 -17.98
C ASP A 96 5.26 2.43 -18.19
N GLN A 97 5.41 1.14 -18.50
CA GLN A 97 4.26 0.25 -18.70
C GLN A 97 3.45 0.08 -17.41
N ARG A 98 4.13 -0.08 -16.25
CA ARG A 98 3.45 -0.15 -14.95
C ARG A 98 2.84 1.20 -14.57
N ALA A 99 3.54 2.31 -14.82
CA ALA A 99 3.08 3.67 -14.52
C ALA A 99 1.75 4.03 -15.22
N ARG A 100 1.45 3.44 -16.39
CA ARG A 100 0.19 3.68 -17.12
C ARG A 100 -1.06 3.30 -16.33
N GLN A 101 -0.97 2.34 -15.41
CA GLN A 101 -2.11 1.95 -14.55
C GLN A 101 -2.55 3.10 -13.63
N TYR A 102 -1.62 3.99 -13.29
CA TYR A 102 -1.85 5.11 -12.38
C TYR A 102 -2.12 6.44 -13.12
N ALA A 103 -2.26 6.41 -14.45
CA ALA A 103 -2.47 7.62 -15.25
C ALA A 103 -3.77 8.38 -14.89
N LEU A 104 -4.77 7.68 -14.33
CA LEU A 104 -6.02 8.27 -13.85
C LEU A 104 -5.85 9.05 -12.54
N TYR A 105 -4.75 8.84 -11.80
CA TYR A 105 -4.48 9.45 -10.50
C TYR A 105 -3.39 10.53 -10.62
N PHE A 106 -3.62 11.47 -11.53
CA PHE A 106 -2.69 12.58 -11.79
C PHE A 106 -2.50 13.45 -10.54
N ASP A 107 -3.53 13.60 -9.71
CA ASP A 107 -3.46 14.46 -8.53
C ASP A 107 -2.63 13.87 -7.38
N TRP A 108 -2.09 12.64 -7.54
CA TRP A 108 -1.24 12.01 -6.54
C TRP A 108 0.23 12.47 -6.67
N PRO A 109 0.89 12.83 -5.55
CA PRO A 109 2.27 13.33 -5.55
C PRO A 109 3.25 12.31 -6.10
N GLU A 110 3.06 11.03 -5.78
CA GLU A 110 3.94 9.94 -6.20
C GLU A 110 3.86 9.73 -7.72
N THR A 111 2.68 9.88 -8.33
CA THR A 111 2.51 9.82 -9.80
C THR A 111 3.27 10.94 -10.49
N GLN A 112 3.24 12.15 -9.93
CA GLN A 112 3.92 13.32 -10.50
C GLN A 112 5.43 13.21 -10.38
N ARG A 113 5.90 12.76 -9.21
CA ARG A 113 7.31 12.47 -8.99
C ARG A 113 7.81 11.36 -9.91
N LEU A 114 7.07 10.28 -10.06
CA LEU A 114 7.43 9.19 -10.98
C LEU A 114 7.59 9.70 -12.41
N ARG A 115 6.70 10.61 -12.85
CA ARG A 115 6.80 11.23 -14.18
C ARG A 115 8.01 12.14 -14.33
N SER A 116 8.33 12.96 -13.32
CA SER A 116 9.51 13.82 -13.37
C SER A 116 10.79 12.99 -13.35
N VAL A 117 10.88 11.99 -12.47
CA VAL A 117 11.99 11.03 -12.39
C VAL A 117 12.18 10.30 -13.73
N LEU A 118 11.12 9.77 -14.33
CA LEU A 118 11.20 9.10 -15.64
C LEU A 118 11.62 10.05 -16.77
N SER A 119 11.15 11.31 -16.74
CA SER A 119 11.58 12.32 -17.72
C SER A 119 13.07 12.62 -17.59
N VAL A 120 13.57 12.78 -16.36
CA VAL A 120 14.99 13.04 -16.10
C VAL A 120 15.84 11.81 -16.40
N ALA A 121 15.38 10.59 -16.09
CA ALA A 121 16.06 9.34 -16.42
C ALA A 121 16.20 9.15 -17.94
N ARG A 122 15.16 9.45 -18.73
CA ARG A 122 15.24 9.45 -20.20
C ARG A 122 16.25 10.46 -20.73
N GLN A 123 16.30 11.65 -20.14
CA GLN A 123 17.26 12.66 -20.54
C GLN A 123 18.69 12.24 -20.17
N ALA A 124 18.91 11.73 -18.96
CA ALA A 124 20.21 11.26 -18.49
C ALA A 124 20.74 10.10 -19.36
N THR A 125 19.90 9.10 -19.65
CA THR A 125 20.26 7.99 -20.54
C THR A 125 20.54 8.44 -21.98
N ALA A 126 19.75 9.38 -22.52
CA ALA A 126 20.03 9.95 -23.85
C ALA A 126 21.35 10.74 -23.91
N GLU A 127 21.77 11.32 -22.79
CA GLU A 127 23.03 12.05 -22.63
C GLU A 127 24.20 11.14 -22.23
N GLY A 128 23.99 9.83 -22.08
CA GLY A 128 25.00 8.85 -21.63
C GLY A 128 25.48 9.08 -20.20
N ARG A 129 24.61 9.63 -19.34
CA ARG A 129 24.85 9.82 -17.90
C ARG A 129 24.22 8.67 -17.12
N ASP A 130 24.77 8.40 -15.95
CA ASP A 130 24.20 7.42 -15.04
C ASP A 130 22.77 7.84 -14.60
N ALA A 131 21.89 6.85 -14.62
CA ALA A 131 20.47 6.96 -14.28
C ALA A 131 20.04 5.88 -13.28
N GLU A 132 20.95 5.04 -12.77
CA GLU A 132 20.63 3.90 -11.90
C GLU A 132 19.83 4.32 -10.66
N ALA A 133 20.26 5.38 -9.98
CA ALA A 133 19.56 5.92 -8.81
C ALA A 133 18.12 6.38 -9.13
N LEU A 134 17.90 7.00 -10.30
CA LEU A 134 16.58 7.45 -10.74
C LEU A 134 15.67 6.26 -11.09
N LEU A 135 16.23 5.18 -11.62
CA LEU A 135 15.48 3.97 -11.93
C LEU A 135 15.08 3.22 -10.65
N HIS A 136 15.98 3.17 -9.67
CA HIS A 136 15.67 2.61 -8.34
C HIS A 136 14.54 3.39 -7.67
N GLU A 137 14.65 4.72 -7.62
CA GLU A 137 13.58 5.60 -7.11
C GLU A 137 12.26 5.39 -7.87
N GLY A 138 12.31 5.22 -9.20
CA GLY A 138 11.13 4.92 -10.00
C GLY A 138 10.45 3.61 -9.63
N VAL A 139 11.20 2.58 -9.23
CA VAL A 139 10.65 1.30 -8.75
C VAL A 139 10.02 1.45 -7.36
N GLU A 140 10.70 2.12 -6.44
CA GLU A 140 10.16 2.40 -5.10
C GLU A 140 8.84 3.19 -5.16
N LEU A 141 8.76 4.18 -6.07
CA LEU A 141 7.53 4.95 -6.29
C LEU A 141 6.39 4.10 -6.85
N LEU A 142 6.68 3.12 -7.70
CA LEU A 142 5.65 2.18 -8.18
C LEU A 142 5.11 1.31 -7.05
N GLU A 143 5.97 0.85 -6.14
CA GLU A 143 5.54 0.07 -4.96
C GLU A 143 4.70 0.92 -4.01
N ALA A 144 5.10 2.18 -3.78
CA ALA A 144 4.33 3.13 -2.99
C ALA A 144 2.95 3.42 -3.61
N LEU A 145 2.86 3.58 -4.93
CA LEU A 145 1.61 3.77 -5.66
C LEU A 145 0.70 2.54 -5.58
N GLU A 146 1.27 1.34 -5.68
CA GLU A 146 0.53 0.08 -5.55
C GLU A 146 -0.07 -0.07 -4.15
N ARG A 147 0.75 0.20 -3.12
CA ARG A 147 0.30 0.24 -1.71
C ARG A 147 -0.84 1.25 -1.54
N ARG A 148 -0.65 2.49 -1.98
CA ARG A 148 -1.65 3.57 -1.87
C ARG A 148 -2.97 3.21 -2.57
N LEU A 149 -2.91 2.62 -3.76
CA LEU A 149 -4.09 2.14 -4.49
C LEU A 149 -4.82 1.04 -3.71
N SER A 150 -4.08 0.07 -3.17
CA SER A 150 -4.67 -1.02 -2.39
C SER A 150 -5.39 -0.52 -1.12
N GLU A 151 -4.78 0.44 -0.40
CA GLU A 151 -5.37 1.07 0.79
C GLU A 151 -6.62 1.91 0.45
N ALA A 152 -6.56 2.67 -0.65
CA ALA A 152 -7.67 3.47 -1.13
C ALA A 152 -8.85 2.59 -1.58
N LEU A 153 -8.59 1.45 -2.23
CA LEU A 153 -9.64 0.51 -2.64
C LEU A 153 -10.35 -0.13 -1.44
N VAL A 154 -9.63 -0.38 -0.35
CA VAL A 154 -10.25 -0.85 0.91
C VAL A 154 -11.16 0.23 1.49
N THR A 155 -10.72 1.50 1.45
CA THR A 155 -11.53 2.63 1.91
C THR A 155 -12.80 2.78 1.05
N GLN A 156 -12.66 2.77 -0.28
CA GLN A 156 -13.80 2.82 -1.20
C GLN A 156 -14.77 1.63 -0.99
N GLY A 157 -14.24 0.43 -0.71
CA GLY A 157 -15.05 -0.74 -0.38
C GLY A 157 -15.86 -0.57 0.91
N GLN A 158 -15.25 0.03 1.95
CA GLN A 158 -15.95 0.40 3.17
C GLN A 158 -17.07 1.40 2.88
N ASP A 159 -16.77 2.50 2.18
CA ASP A 159 -17.74 3.54 1.84
C ASP A 159 -18.91 2.97 1.01
N LEU A 160 -18.62 2.09 0.06
CA LEU A 160 -19.63 1.38 -0.73
C LEU A 160 -20.54 0.53 0.16
N SER A 161 -19.99 -0.15 1.17
CA SER A 161 -20.80 -0.93 2.12
C SER A 161 -21.70 -0.03 2.98
N GLU A 162 -21.23 1.17 3.35
CA GLU A 162 -22.02 2.17 4.08
C GLU A 162 -23.13 2.77 3.21
N LEU A 163 -22.83 3.06 1.95
CA LEU A 163 -23.78 3.59 0.97
C LEU A 163 -24.89 2.58 0.67
N LYS A 164 -24.56 1.30 0.48
CA LYS A 164 -25.53 0.22 0.30
C LYS A 164 -26.46 0.09 1.51
N ALA A 165 -25.91 0.11 2.73
CA ALA A 165 -26.72 0.09 3.95
C ALA A 165 -27.61 1.33 4.10
N GLY A 166 -27.09 2.50 3.72
CA GLY A 166 -27.85 3.76 3.71
C GLY A 166 -29.00 3.74 2.70
N LEU A 167 -28.78 3.18 1.52
CA LEU A 167 -29.82 3.05 0.48
C LEU A 167 -31.01 2.24 0.98
N LEU A 168 -30.80 1.13 1.69
CA LEU A 168 -31.88 0.30 2.24
C LEU A 168 -32.79 1.08 3.21
N ARG A 169 -32.27 2.08 3.92
CA ARG A 169 -33.05 2.92 4.85
C ARG A 169 -33.89 3.97 4.12
N VAL A 170 -33.43 4.39 2.94
CA VAL A 170 -34.00 5.48 2.16
C VAL A 170 -34.93 4.97 1.06
N SER A 171 -34.79 3.70 0.63
CA SER A 171 -35.52 3.12 -0.51
C SER A 171 -37.04 3.19 -0.38
N GLY A 172 -37.57 3.29 0.85
CA GLY A 172 -39.00 3.47 1.12
C GLY A 172 -39.58 4.81 0.65
N VAL A 173 -38.77 5.86 0.46
CA VAL A 173 -39.23 7.19 -0.01
C VAL A 173 -39.38 7.24 -1.54
N GLY A 174 -38.64 6.38 -2.27
CA GLY A 174 -38.67 6.34 -3.73
C GLY A 174 -38.23 7.65 -4.41
N GLY A 175 -38.36 7.72 -5.73
CA GLY A 175 -38.16 8.95 -6.51
C GLY A 175 -36.83 9.05 -7.29
N PRO A 176 -36.64 10.15 -8.06
CA PRO A 176 -35.52 10.28 -9.00
C PRO A 176 -34.15 10.39 -8.32
N LYS A 177 -34.08 10.97 -7.12
CA LYS A 177 -32.84 11.05 -6.33
C LYS A 177 -32.39 9.68 -5.83
N VAL A 178 -33.31 8.79 -5.43
CA VAL A 178 -32.99 7.41 -5.02
C VAL A 178 -32.46 6.59 -6.21
N ARG A 179 -33.10 6.70 -7.39
CA ARG A 179 -32.60 6.06 -8.62
C ARG A 179 -31.21 6.55 -9.02
N ARG A 180 -30.93 7.84 -8.81
CA ARG A 180 -29.59 8.40 -9.04
C ARG A 180 -28.55 7.83 -8.07
N LEU A 181 -28.92 7.65 -6.81
CA LEU A 181 -28.06 7.01 -5.80
C LEU A 181 -27.78 5.55 -6.17
N GLU A 182 -28.80 4.79 -6.58
CA GLU A 182 -28.66 3.41 -7.06
C GLU A 182 -27.70 3.31 -8.25
N ALA A 183 -27.83 4.21 -9.23
CA ALA A 183 -26.95 4.26 -10.40
C ALA A 183 -25.50 4.56 -10.01
N LEU A 184 -25.27 5.53 -9.09
CA LEU A 184 -23.93 5.83 -8.59
C LEU A 184 -23.34 4.66 -7.81
N ILE A 185 -24.12 3.99 -6.94
CA ILE A 185 -23.64 2.82 -6.20
C ILE A 185 -23.24 1.70 -7.16
N LYS A 186 -24.04 1.44 -8.19
CA LYS A 186 -23.71 0.45 -9.21
C LYS A 186 -22.43 0.81 -9.97
N GLN A 187 -22.25 2.08 -10.32
CA GLN A 187 -21.04 2.54 -10.99
C GLN A 187 -19.78 2.37 -10.11
N ILE A 188 -19.88 2.70 -8.81
CA ILE A 188 -18.79 2.51 -7.85
C ILE A 188 -18.50 1.01 -7.65
N GLU A 189 -19.53 0.15 -7.66
CA GLU A 189 -19.38 -1.30 -7.57
C GLU A 189 -18.64 -1.89 -8.78
N GLU A 190 -19.03 -1.52 -9.99
CA GLU A 190 -18.34 -1.93 -11.22
C GLU A 190 -16.87 -1.46 -11.23
N ALA A 191 -16.60 -0.27 -10.70
CA ALA A 191 -15.24 0.26 -10.55
C ALA A 191 -14.43 -0.47 -9.48
N GLN A 192 -15.04 -0.81 -8.35
CA GLN A 192 -14.43 -1.61 -7.29
C GLN A 192 -14.01 -2.98 -7.81
N ASP A 193 -14.86 -3.64 -8.60
CA ASP A 193 -14.57 -4.92 -9.25
C ASP A 193 -13.43 -4.79 -10.28
N ALA A 194 -13.39 -3.67 -11.01
CA ALA A 194 -12.31 -3.32 -11.92
C ALA A 194 -11.02 -2.84 -11.22
N ARG A 195 -11.01 -2.73 -9.88
CA ARG A 195 -9.92 -2.17 -9.05
C ARG A 195 -9.53 -0.74 -9.44
N THR A 196 -10.52 0.09 -9.77
CA THR A 196 -10.35 1.51 -10.06
C THR A 196 -11.03 2.38 -9.00
N LEU A 197 -10.42 3.53 -8.69
CA LEU A 197 -10.94 4.48 -7.71
C LEU A 197 -11.82 5.53 -8.38
N LEU A 198 -12.95 5.84 -7.76
CA LEU A 198 -13.87 6.90 -8.19
C LEU A 198 -14.23 7.81 -6.98
N PRO A 199 -13.27 8.56 -6.42
CA PRO A 199 -13.47 9.34 -5.20
C PRO A 199 -14.59 10.38 -5.35
N ALA A 200 -14.61 11.11 -6.47
CA ALA A 200 -15.65 12.10 -6.76
C ALA A 200 -17.06 11.50 -6.92
N GLU A 201 -17.19 10.21 -7.24
CA GLU A 201 -18.48 9.52 -7.29
C GLU A 201 -18.93 9.07 -5.92
N VAL A 202 -17.99 8.57 -5.10
CA VAL A 202 -18.24 8.22 -3.70
C VAL A 202 -18.73 9.44 -2.93
N GLU A 203 -18.08 10.60 -3.06
CA GLU A 203 -18.51 11.86 -2.41
C GLU A 203 -19.89 12.33 -2.90
N ARG A 204 -20.15 12.24 -4.21
CA ARG A 204 -21.48 12.57 -4.78
C ARG A 204 -22.55 11.61 -4.27
N ALA A 205 -22.25 10.32 -4.15
CA ALA A 205 -23.17 9.33 -3.59
C ALA A 205 -23.42 9.59 -2.10
N MET A 206 -22.38 9.94 -1.33
CA MET A 206 -22.49 10.25 0.10
C MET A 206 -23.30 11.51 0.37
N SER A 207 -23.03 12.61 -0.33
CA SER A 207 -23.79 13.86 -0.20
C SER A 207 -25.27 13.66 -0.56
N LEU A 208 -25.54 12.89 -1.62
CA LEU A 208 -26.90 12.51 -2.01
C LEU A 208 -27.56 11.61 -0.94
N ASN A 209 -26.83 10.63 -0.39
CA ASN A 209 -27.32 9.76 0.69
C ASN A 209 -27.68 10.56 1.94
N LEU A 210 -26.81 11.49 2.35
CA LEU A 210 -27.04 12.42 3.45
C LEU A 210 -28.30 13.26 3.24
N THR A 211 -28.42 13.88 2.05
CA THR A 211 -29.59 14.69 1.69
C THR A 211 -30.87 13.87 1.76
N LEU A 212 -30.83 12.63 1.27
CA LEU A 212 -31.97 11.74 1.31
C LEU A 212 -32.32 11.27 2.74
N ARG A 213 -31.33 10.98 3.59
CA ARG A 213 -31.57 10.64 5.00
C ARG A 213 -32.24 11.79 5.75
N LYS A 214 -31.77 13.03 5.56
CA LYS A 214 -32.42 14.23 6.10
C LYS A 214 -33.87 14.34 5.65
N GLN A 215 -34.15 14.07 4.36
CA GLN A 215 -35.50 14.07 3.81
C GLN A 215 -36.40 12.96 4.40
N VAL A 216 -35.87 11.76 4.66
CA VAL A 216 -36.61 10.68 5.32
C VAL A 216 -36.96 11.08 6.75
N GLU A 217 -36.00 11.58 7.52
CA GLU A 217 -36.22 12.01 8.91
C GLU A 217 -37.23 13.16 9.01
N SER A 218 -37.23 14.08 8.04
CA SER A 218 -38.20 15.17 7.98
C SER A 218 -39.59 14.73 7.50
N SER A 219 -39.68 13.85 6.50
CA SER A 219 -40.96 13.42 5.89
C SER A 219 -41.74 12.42 6.74
N VAL A 220 -41.05 11.51 7.44
CA VAL A 220 -41.66 10.61 8.43
C VAL A 220 -42.35 11.40 9.55
N MET A 221 -41.87 12.62 9.84
CA MET A 221 -42.44 13.51 10.85
C MET A 221 -43.48 14.50 10.32
N GLN A 222 -43.43 14.86 9.03
CA GLN A 222 -44.45 15.74 8.42
C GLN A 222 -45.79 15.01 8.23
N ASN A 223 -45.76 13.69 8.05
CA ASN A 223 -46.96 12.83 7.99
C ASN A 223 -47.68 12.65 9.34
N LEU A 224 -47.14 13.18 10.45
CA LEU A 224 -47.78 13.18 11.78
C LEU A 224 -48.50 14.50 12.11
N ARG A 225 -48.54 15.46 11.18
CA ARG A 225 -49.36 16.68 11.27
C ARG A 225 -50.28 16.73 10.05
N PRO A 226 -51.62 16.86 10.21
CA PRO A 226 -52.47 17.04 9.05
C PRO A 226 -52.13 18.40 8.42
N ALA A 227 -51.52 18.39 7.23
CA ALA A 227 -51.30 19.60 6.45
C ALA A 227 -52.58 19.91 5.63
N PRO A 228 -53.00 21.19 5.55
CA PRO A 228 -54.05 21.58 4.63
C PRO A 228 -53.56 21.40 3.19
N GLU A 229 -54.43 20.81 2.36
CA GLU A 229 -54.25 20.63 0.93
C GLU A 229 -53.89 21.98 0.27
N ASN A 230 -52.70 22.07 -0.31
CA ASN A 230 -52.44 22.88 -1.51
C ASN A 230 -51.17 22.37 -2.20
N ASP A 231 -51.38 21.85 -3.40
CA ASP A 231 -50.40 21.51 -4.43
C ASP A 231 -49.50 22.72 -4.75
N ASP A 232 -48.18 22.54 -4.70
CA ASP A 232 -47.27 23.08 -5.71
C ASP A 232 -45.88 22.41 -5.60
N LEU A 233 -45.65 21.47 -6.53
CA LEU A 233 -44.43 20.68 -6.70
C LEU A 233 -43.44 21.38 -7.63
N SER A 234 -42.73 22.41 -7.16
CA SER A 234 -41.51 22.91 -7.83
C SER A 234 -40.86 24.09 -7.08
N SER A 235 -40.40 23.87 -5.86
CA SER A 235 -39.49 24.83 -5.22
C SER A 235 -38.49 24.05 -4.36
N GLU A 236 -37.21 24.41 -4.44
CA GLU A 236 -36.22 24.04 -3.44
C GLU A 236 -36.70 24.60 -2.10
N VAL A 237 -37.41 23.78 -1.33
CA VAL A 237 -37.89 24.19 -0.02
C VAL A 237 -36.65 24.39 0.85
N LEU A 238 -36.34 25.65 1.15
CA LEU A 238 -35.42 26.01 2.22
C LEU A 238 -35.92 25.31 3.49
N PHE A 239 -35.18 24.30 3.94
CA PHE A 239 -35.53 23.47 5.08
C PHE A 239 -35.41 24.28 6.38
N ASP A 240 -36.53 24.61 7.03
CA ASP A 240 -36.49 25.19 8.37
C ASP A 240 -36.38 24.07 9.42
N VAL A 241 -35.14 23.69 9.72
CA VAL A 241 -34.79 22.67 10.74
C VAL A 241 -35.40 23.00 12.10
N SER A 242 -35.65 24.28 12.39
CA SER A 242 -36.22 24.78 13.65
C SER A 242 -37.68 24.36 13.88
N ALA A 243 -38.39 23.94 12.84
CA ALA A 243 -39.80 23.54 12.90
C ALA A 243 -40.00 22.03 13.18
N LEU A 244 -38.92 21.24 13.25
CA LEU A 244 -38.95 19.79 13.52
C LEU A 244 -39.08 19.49 15.03
N PRO A 245 -39.57 18.30 15.45
CA PRO A 245 -39.49 17.84 16.84
C PRO A 245 -38.03 17.76 17.33
N GLN A 246 -37.78 17.97 18.63
CA GLN A 246 -36.42 18.02 19.21
C GLN A 246 -35.58 16.77 18.86
N ASP A 247 -36.15 15.57 18.97
CA ASP A 247 -35.46 14.32 18.62
C ASP A 247 -35.05 14.24 17.14
N ALA A 248 -35.84 14.82 16.23
CA ALA A 248 -35.50 14.85 14.80
C ALA A 248 -34.45 15.92 14.50
N GLN A 249 -34.48 17.05 15.21
CA GLN A 249 -33.43 18.07 15.11
C GLN A 249 -32.08 17.52 15.60
N GLU A 250 -32.06 16.72 16.66
CA GLU A 250 -30.83 16.10 17.18
C GLU A 250 -30.23 15.09 16.20
N ARG A 251 -31.05 14.30 15.52
CA ARG A 251 -30.60 13.36 14.47
C ARG A 251 -30.09 14.06 13.21
N VAL A 252 -30.76 15.10 12.74
CA VAL A 252 -30.24 15.91 11.62
C VAL A 252 -28.91 16.56 12.01
N LYS A 253 -28.80 17.11 13.23
CA LYS A 253 -27.54 17.65 13.75
C LYS A 253 -26.45 16.60 13.90
N SER A 254 -26.77 15.34 14.23
CA SER A 254 -25.76 14.28 14.29
C SER A 254 -25.27 13.91 12.89
N LEU A 255 -26.17 13.82 11.91
CA LEU A 255 -25.82 13.61 10.51
C LEU A 255 -24.96 14.75 9.94
N ASP A 256 -25.23 16.00 10.32
CA ASP A 256 -24.41 17.16 9.95
C ASP A 256 -23.01 17.06 10.56
N ARG A 257 -22.90 16.74 11.85
CA ARG A 257 -21.61 16.56 12.53
C ARG A 257 -20.78 15.43 11.91
N GLU A 258 -21.40 14.29 11.60
CA GLU A 258 -20.73 13.19 10.92
C GLU A 258 -20.18 13.61 9.54
N HIS A 259 -20.96 14.40 8.79
CA HIS A 259 -20.52 14.91 7.50
C HIS A 259 -19.38 15.92 7.63
N GLU A 260 -19.50 16.88 8.54
CA GLU A 260 -18.47 17.89 8.81
C GLU A 260 -17.15 17.27 9.30
N ALA A 261 -17.22 16.27 10.18
CA ALA A 261 -16.04 15.53 10.65
C ALA A 261 -15.34 14.79 9.49
N ARG A 262 -16.10 14.21 8.56
CA ARG A 262 -15.55 13.59 7.34
C ARG A 262 -14.87 14.63 6.46
N LEU A 263 -15.49 15.79 6.22
CA LEU A 263 -14.89 16.88 5.43
C LEU A 263 -13.60 17.41 6.07
N LEU A 264 -13.54 17.57 7.39
CA LEU A 264 -12.31 17.96 8.09
C LEU A 264 -11.22 16.89 8.03
N THR A 265 -11.61 15.62 8.00
CA THR A 265 -10.69 14.49 7.82
C THR A 265 -10.11 14.51 6.41
N GLU A 266 -10.95 14.72 5.40
CA GLU A 266 -10.57 14.83 3.99
C GLU A 266 -9.63 16.02 3.75
N LEU A 267 -9.99 17.22 4.23
CA LEU A 267 -9.13 18.40 4.14
C LEU A 267 -7.79 18.22 4.84
N GLY A 268 -7.78 17.55 5.99
CA GLY A 268 -6.55 17.23 6.69
C GLY A 268 -5.63 16.30 5.88
N ARG A 269 -6.20 15.38 5.10
CA ARG A 269 -5.44 14.48 4.22
C ARG A 269 -4.94 15.20 2.97
N GLU A 270 -5.81 15.96 2.31
CA GLU A 270 -5.48 16.71 1.09
C GLU A 270 -4.33 17.68 1.35
N TYR A 271 -4.38 18.42 2.46
CA TYR A 271 -3.40 19.44 2.81
C TYR A 271 -2.36 18.97 3.84
N ALA A 272 -2.18 17.65 4.03
CA ALA A 272 -1.29 17.10 5.06
C ALA A 272 0.15 17.66 5.00
N VAL A 273 0.69 17.82 3.79
CA VAL A 273 2.05 18.37 3.58
C VAL A 273 2.15 19.83 4.06
N LEU A 274 1.12 20.64 3.78
CA LEU A 274 1.06 22.05 4.18
C LEU A 274 0.90 22.17 5.69
N LEU A 275 -0.03 21.40 6.28
CA LEU A 275 -0.36 21.45 7.71
C LEU A 275 0.86 21.11 8.59
N ARG A 276 1.69 20.16 8.17
CA ARG A 276 2.95 19.83 8.88
C ARG A 276 3.94 21.00 8.94
N GLN A 277 3.93 21.88 7.94
CA GLN A 277 4.87 23.00 7.84
C GLN A 277 4.28 24.27 8.47
N GLU A 278 2.97 24.47 8.36
CA GLU A 278 2.26 25.63 8.89
C GLU A 278 1.47 25.28 10.15
N SER A 279 2.16 25.25 11.28
CA SER A 279 1.58 24.92 12.60
C SER A 279 0.33 25.73 12.97
N GLY A 280 0.19 26.98 12.49
CA GLY A 280 -1.00 27.79 12.72
C GLY A 280 -2.26 27.26 12.02
N LEU A 281 -2.14 26.74 10.80
CA LEU A 281 -3.27 26.15 10.07
C LEU A 281 -3.62 24.76 10.63
N ASP A 282 -2.61 23.99 11.05
CA ASP A 282 -2.82 22.71 11.73
C ASP A 282 -3.56 22.89 13.06
N GLN A 283 -3.14 23.83 13.90
CA GLN A 283 -3.86 24.18 15.14
C GLN A 283 -5.30 24.61 14.86
N ARG A 284 -5.54 25.35 13.77
CA ARG A 284 -6.90 25.77 13.39
C ARG A 284 -7.78 24.59 12.98
N LEU A 285 -7.24 23.66 12.19
CA LEU A 285 -7.94 22.44 11.78
C LEU A 285 -8.21 21.54 12.99
N GLN A 286 -7.24 21.37 13.89
CA GLN A 286 -7.41 20.63 15.14
C GLN A 286 -8.46 21.26 16.06
N ALA A 287 -8.50 22.59 16.16
CA ALA A 287 -9.52 23.28 16.94
C ALA A 287 -10.94 23.05 16.39
N LEU A 288 -11.10 23.01 15.06
CA LEU A 288 -12.38 22.69 14.42
C LEU A 288 -12.77 21.21 14.61
N ARG A 289 -11.81 20.28 14.57
CA ARG A 289 -12.05 18.87 14.92
C ARG A 289 -12.50 18.72 16.37
N ALA A 290 -11.81 19.36 17.30
CA ALA A 290 -12.18 19.33 18.72
C ALA A 290 -13.57 19.93 18.99
N ALA A 291 -13.95 21.00 18.27
CA ALA A 291 -15.30 21.57 18.36
C ALA A 291 -16.37 20.60 17.82
N SER A 292 -16.09 19.90 16.72
CA SER A 292 -16.97 18.86 16.17
C SER A 292 -17.14 17.68 17.14
N GLU A 293 -16.05 17.21 17.75
CA GLU A 293 -16.05 16.16 18.78
C GLU A 293 -16.79 16.58 20.06
N ALA A 294 -16.70 17.87 20.43
CA ALA A 294 -17.46 18.45 21.53
C ALA A 294 -18.98 18.57 21.24
N GLY A 295 -19.41 18.26 20.01
CA GLY A 295 -20.81 18.23 19.61
C GLY A 295 -21.33 19.54 19.00
N GLU A 296 -20.45 20.47 18.64
CA GLU A 296 -20.82 21.70 17.93
C GLU A 296 -20.99 21.43 16.42
N VAL A 297 -21.99 22.08 15.80
CA VAL A 297 -22.14 22.11 14.33
C VAL A 297 -21.36 23.32 13.82
N LEU A 298 -20.36 23.08 12.98
CA LEU A 298 -19.41 24.08 12.51
C LEU A 298 -20.03 24.99 11.44
N GLY A 299 -20.93 24.44 10.63
CA GLY A 299 -21.58 25.12 9.52
C GLY A 299 -20.69 25.22 8.27
N GLU A 300 -21.35 25.34 7.11
CA GLU A 300 -20.68 25.37 5.80
C GLU A 300 -19.66 26.52 5.66
N GLN A 301 -19.92 27.66 6.32
CA GLN A 301 -19.05 28.84 6.26
C GLN A 301 -17.69 28.61 6.92
N ALA A 302 -17.63 27.89 8.05
CA ALA A 302 -16.38 27.62 8.75
C ALA A 302 -15.46 26.72 7.91
N ILE A 303 -16.04 25.68 7.29
CA ILE A 303 -15.32 24.77 6.40
C ILE A 303 -14.89 25.50 5.12
N ALA A 304 -15.75 26.33 4.53
CA ALA A 304 -15.40 27.12 3.35
C ALA A 304 -14.26 28.12 3.61
N GLN A 305 -14.27 28.79 4.77
CA GLN A 305 -13.18 29.68 5.18
C GLN A 305 -11.86 28.92 5.37
N LEU A 306 -11.89 27.74 5.99
CA LEU A 306 -10.70 26.90 6.13
C LEU A 306 -10.15 26.50 4.76
N ARG A 307 -11.01 26.08 3.83
CA ARG A 307 -10.63 25.74 2.44
C ARG A 307 -9.98 26.92 1.73
N GLU A 308 -10.55 28.11 1.85
CA GLU A 308 -9.99 29.31 1.25
C GLU A 308 -8.59 29.61 1.82
N GLN A 309 -8.42 29.55 3.15
CA GLN A 309 -7.13 29.72 3.82
C GLN A 309 -6.10 28.70 3.32
N LEU A 310 -6.43 27.40 3.31
CA LEU A 310 -5.54 26.34 2.83
C LEU A 310 -5.14 26.54 1.36
N SER A 311 -6.09 26.90 0.50
CA SER A 311 -5.82 27.15 -0.92
C SER A 311 -4.92 28.37 -1.14
N SER A 312 -5.10 29.43 -0.36
CA SER A 312 -4.28 30.65 -0.44
C SER A 312 -2.85 30.41 0.05
N ALA A 313 -2.69 29.72 1.17
CA ALA A 313 -1.39 29.32 1.71
C ALA A 313 -0.64 28.40 0.74
N THR A 314 -1.33 27.44 0.11
CA THR A 314 -0.76 26.58 -0.93
C THR A 314 -0.19 27.40 -2.09
N ARG A 315 -0.93 28.39 -2.61
CA ARG A 315 -0.44 29.27 -3.69
C ARG A 315 0.81 30.05 -3.29
N GLN A 316 0.79 30.67 -2.11
CA GLN A 316 1.94 31.42 -1.59
C GLN A 316 3.16 30.51 -1.41
N ARG A 317 2.94 29.28 -0.96
CA ARG A 317 4.00 28.28 -0.79
C ARG A 317 4.64 27.91 -2.12
N THR A 318 3.84 27.61 -3.13
CA THR A 318 4.35 27.26 -4.47
C THR A 318 5.17 28.40 -5.06
N GLU A 319 4.75 29.66 -4.88
CA GLU A 319 5.53 30.83 -5.32
C GLU A 319 6.88 30.95 -4.60
N GLN A 320 6.90 30.72 -3.27
CA GLN A 320 8.14 30.72 -2.49
C GLN A 320 9.09 29.59 -2.94
N GLN A 321 8.56 28.39 -3.12
CA GLN A 321 9.33 27.22 -3.55
C GLN A 321 9.89 27.41 -4.96
N GLN A 322 9.14 28.04 -5.86
CA GLN A 322 9.62 28.40 -7.19
C GLN A 322 10.84 29.31 -7.10
N HIS A 323 10.75 30.37 -6.29
CA HIS A 323 11.86 31.30 -6.12
C HIS A 323 13.09 30.62 -5.50
N GLN A 324 12.90 29.72 -4.52
CA GLN A 324 14.00 28.95 -3.93
C GLN A 324 14.70 28.06 -4.97
N LEU A 325 13.95 27.36 -5.82
CA LEU A 325 14.53 26.53 -6.89
C LEU A 325 15.27 27.36 -7.94
N GLU A 326 14.76 28.53 -8.31
CA GLU A 326 15.44 29.47 -9.22
C GLU A 326 16.78 29.96 -8.64
N VAL A 327 16.84 30.23 -7.33
CA VAL A 327 18.08 30.61 -6.63
C VAL A 327 19.07 29.44 -6.61
N LEU A 328 18.61 28.21 -6.35
CA LEU A 328 19.46 27.02 -6.37
C LEU A 328 20.00 26.71 -7.77
N GLU A 329 19.20 26.94 -8.82
CA GLU A 329 19.63 26.82 -10.22
C GLU A 329 20.78 27.78 -10.53
N GLN A 330 20.68 29.04 -10.11
CA GLN A 330 21.74 30.04 -10.30
C GLN A 330 23.04 29.66 -9.57
N ARG A 331 22.92 29.18 -8.32
CA ARG A 331 24.07 28.71 -7.52
C ARG A 331 24.76 27.51 -8.16
N LEU A 332 24.00 26.51 -8.60
CA LEU A 332 24.52 25.36 -9.35
C LEU A 332 25.13 25.74 -10.70
N GLY A 333 24.64 26.81 -11.34
CA GLY A 333 25.25 27.39 -12.55
C GLY A 333 26.62 28.02 -12.27
N ALA A 334 26.78 28.71 -11.14
CA ALA A 334 28.04 29.34 -10.75
C ALA A 334 29.16 28.33 -10.44
N LEU A 335 28.80 27.13 -9.95
CA LEU A 335 29.75 26.03 -9.68
C LEU A 335 30.31 25.38 -10.95
N ASP A 336 29.70 25.62 -12.11
CA ASP A 336 30.02 24.95 -13.39
C ASP A 336 30.94 25.80 -14.30
N VAL A 337 31.40 26.96 -13.81
CA VAL A 337 32.22 27.87 -14.62
C VAL A 337 33.61 27.23 -14.89
N PRO A 338 34.06 27.15 -16.17
CA PRO A 338 35.21 26.33 -16.60
C PRO A 338 36.60 26.75 -16.10
N ASP A 339 36.72 27.81 -15.30
CA ASP A 339 38.01 28.27 -14.76
C ASP A 339 38.52 27.38 -13.61
N ALA A 340 37.68 26.48 -13.09
CA ALA A 340 38.05 25.49 -12.09
C ALA A 340 38.70 24.25 -12.73
N SER A 341 39.96 24.40 -13.15
CA SER A 341 40.90 23.26 -13.31
C SER A 341 41.24 22.55 -11.97
N THR A 342 40.43 22.78 -10.93
CA THR A 342 40.61 22.38 -9.53
C THR A 342 39.43 21.59 -8.97
N LEU A 343 38.33 21.40 -9.71
CA LEU A 343 37.25 20.50 -9.26
C LEU A 343 37.68 19.06 -9.51
N ASP A 344 37.81 18.29 -8.43
CA ASP A 344 38.04 16.85 -8.50
C ASP A 344 36.85 16.16 -9.21
N ALA A 345 37.12 15.02 -9.85
CA ALA A 345 36.10 14.29 -10.62
C ALA A 345 34.84 13.97 -9.80
N ALA A 346 35.00 13.67 -8.50
CA ALA A 346 33.89 13.43 -7.57
C ALA A 346 33.02 14.68 -7.32
N SER A 347 33.62 15.88 -7.31
CA SER A 347 32.87 17.14 -7.20
C SER A 347 32.04 17.41 -8.47
N SER A 348 32.57 17.05 -9.64
CA SER A 348 31.83 17.20 -10.90
C SER A 348 30.62 16.25 -10.99
N GLU A 349 30.76 15.04 -10.47
CA GLU A 349 29.68 14.04 -10.45
C GLU A 349 28.58 14.44 -9.48
N SER A 350 28.94 14.87 -8.27
CA SER A 350 27.98 15.38 -7.27
C SER A 350 27.22 16.63 -7.75
N VAL A 351 27.87 17.56 -8.44
CA VAL A 351 27.17 18.68 -9.13
C VAL A 351 26.19 18.16 -10.19
N GLY A 352 26.57 17.11 -10.93
CA GLY A 352 25.67 16.43 -11.88
C GLY A 352 24.43 15.85 -11.20
N THR A 353 24.60 15.15 -10.08
CA THR A 353 23.48 14.60 -9.30
C THR A 353 22.58 15.70 -8.74
N ALA A 354 23.14 16.81 -8.25
CA ALA A 354 22.38 17.95 -7.74
C ALA A 354 21.50 18.59 -8.82
N ARG A 355 21.99 18.60 -10.08
CA ARG A 355 21.20 19.08 -11.23
C ARG A 355 20.07 18.13 -11.59
N GLN A 356 20.33 16.83 -11.57
CA GLN A 356 19.27 15.84 -11.79
C GLN A 356 18.16 15.98 -10.74
N SER A 357 18.52 16.13 -9.45
CA SER A 357 17.54 16.38 -8.40
C SER A 357 16.80 17.70 -8.61
N LEU A 358 17.48 18.80 -8.98
CA LEU A 358 16.83 20.08 -9.28
C LEU A 358 15.76 19.93 -10.37
N LEU A 359 16.06 19.20 -11.46
CA LEU A 359 15.10 18.95 -12.55
C LEU A 359 13.89 18.12 -12.07
N VAL A 360 14.11 17.13 -11.19
CA VAL A 360 13.03 16.35 -10.58
C VAL A 360 12.14 17.26 -9.72
N LEU A 361 12.72 18.10 -8.86
CA LEU A 361 11.98 19.02 -7.99
C LEU A 361 11.23 20.10 -8.79
N GLN A 362 11.82 20.64 -9.87
CA GLN A 362 11.13 21.55 -10.78
C GLN A 362 9.93 20.87 -11.48
N GLY A 363 10.06 19.58 -11.80
CA GLY A 363 8.94 18.77 -12.30
C GLY A 363 7.82 18.61 -11.27
N MET A 364 8.18 18.34 -10.01
CA MET A 364 7.22 18.22 -8.89
C MET A 364 6.55 19.54 -8.53
N LEU A 365 7.26 20.66 -8.61
CA LEU A 365 6.70 21.99 -8.37
C LEU A 365 5.58 22.30 -9.37
N LYS A 366 5.77 21.98 -10.66
CA LYS A 366 4.74 22.17 -11.70
C LYS A 366 3.47 21.37 -11.42
N ALA A 367 3.58 20.31 -10.63
CA ALA A 367 2.50 19.47 -10.14
C ALA A 367 1.88 19.94 -8.81
N GLY A 368 2.49 20.91 -8.11
CA GLY A 368 1.94 21.53 -6.89
C GLY A 368 2.12 20.72 -5.59
N LEU A 369 3.01 19.73 -5.57
CA LEU A 369 3.11 18.76 -4.46
C LEU A 369 4.55 18.60 -3.91
N LEU A 370 5.36 19.64 -4.06
CA LEU A 370 6.75 19.64 -3.63
C LEU A 370 6.86 19.79 -2.11
N GLU A 371 7.57 18.87 -1.44
CA GLU A 371 7.84 18.97 -0.01
C GLU A 371 9.03 19.91 0.28
N GLN A 372 8.95 20.69 1.36
CA GLN A 372 10.03 21.62 1.71
C GLN A 372 11.33 20.91 2.09
N SER A 373 11.26 19.70 2.66
CA SER A 373 12.45 18.94 3.03
C SER A 373 13.33 18.59 1.83
N GLU A 374 12.74 18.40 0.65
CA GLU A 374 13.49 18.08 -0.58
C GLU A 374 14.24 19.30 -1.11
N ILE A 375 13.64 20.49 -0.98
CA ILE A 375 14.31 21.76 -1.29
C ILE A 375 15.45 22.00 -0.30
N ASN A 376 15.22 21.71 0.98
CA ASN A 376 16.25 21.86 2.01
C ASN A 376 17.40 20.87 1.78
N GLU A 377 17.11 19.62 1.42
CA GLU A 377 18.11 18.61 1.04
C GLU A 377 18.99 19.11 -0.13
N LEU A 378 18.36 19.61 -1.20
CA LEU A 378 19.10 20.17 -2.32
C LEU A 378 19.91 21.41 -1.91
N ASN A 379 19.35 22.29 -1.07
CA ASN A 379 20.04 23.47 -0.60
C ASN A 379 21.29 23.14 0.21
N ASP A 380 21.19 22.17 1.12
CA ASP A 380 22.30 21.76 1.99
C ASP A 380 23.38 21.04 1.17
N LEU A 381 22.97 20.25 0.17
CA LEU A 381 23.88 19.66 -0.82
C LEU A 381 24.64 20.77 -1.58
N VAL A 382 23.94 21.75 -2.15
CA VAL A 382 24.55 22.87 -2.90
C VAL A 382 25.49 23.68 -2.00
N GLN A 383 25.09 23.96 -0.76
CA GLN A 383 25.92 24.68 0.21
C GLN A 383 27.23 23.91 0.52
N THR A 384 27.16 22.58 0.63
CA THR A 384 28.33 21.73 0.88
C THR A 384 29.28 21.72 -0.31
N LEU A 385 28.74 21.71 -1.54
CA LEU A 385 29.52 21.84 -2.77
C LEU A 385 30.21 23.20 -2.88
N GLU A 386 29.52 24.29 -2.52
CA GLU A 386 30.08 25.66 -2.54
C GLU A 386 31.23 25.85 -1.56
N GLN A 387 31.19 25.18 -0.40
CA GLN A 387 32.25 25.26 0.61
C GLN A 387 33.53 24.51 0.18
N GLY A 388 33.54 23.85 -0.98
CA GLY A 388 34.63 22.98 -1.41
C GLY A 388 34.78 21.74 -0.51
N GLY A 389 33.78 21.47 0.33
CA GLY A 389 33.72 20.35 1.28
C GLY A 389 33.29 19.04 0.63
N ALA A 390 33.74 18.78 -0.60
CA ALA A 390 33.43 17.58 -1.37
C ALA A 390 34.14 16.31 -0.84
N ALA A 391 34.24 16.16 0.48
CA ALA A 391 34.48 14.85 1.06
C ALA A 391 33.21 14.04 0.77
N GLU A 392 33.31 13.07 -0.13
CA GLU A 392 32.25 12.15 -0.55
C GLU A 392 31.42 11.62 0.65
N ARG A 393 32.11 11.37 1.77
CA ARG A 393 31.53 10.91 3.03
C ARG A 393 30.62 11.93 3.74
N LEU A 394 30.88 13.23 3.64
CA LEU A 394 29.99 14.27 4.18
C LEU A 394 28.69 14.33 3.38
N LEU A 395 28.78 14.24 2.04
CA LEU A 395 27.61 14.20 1.16
C LEU A 395 26.80 12.92 1.38
N GLU A 396 27.46 11.79 1.58
CA GLU A 396 26.85 10.50 1.92
C GLU A 396 26.08 10.61 3.25
N TRP A 397 26.71 11.10 4.32
CA TRP A 397 26.02 11.30 5.61
C TRP A 397 24.86 12.28 5.52
N GLN A 398 24.97 13.35 4.74
CA GLN A 398 23.85 14.26 4.51
C GLN A 398 22.67 13.54 3.88
N ARG A 399 22.89 12.80 2.79
CA ARG A 399 21.85 11.99 2.12
C ARG A 399 21.24 10.99 3.09
N GLU A 400 22.05 10.28 3.86
CA GLU A 400 21.58 9.35 4.88
C GLU A 400 20.69 10.03 5.94
N THR A 401 20.97 11.27 6.36
CA THR A 401 20.09 11.97 7.30
C THR A 401 18.71 12.31 6.71
N TYR A 402 18.61 12.57 5.40
CA TYR A 402 17.33 12.80 4.74
C TYR A 402 16.61 11.48 4.45
N GLU A 403 17.34 10.43 4.12
CA GLU A 403 16.80 9.08 3.98
C GLU A 403 16.23 8.56 5.31
N LEU A 404 16.96 8.73 6.42
CA LEU A 404 16.50 8.42 7.77
C LEU A 404 15.20 9.18 8.10
N GLU A 405 15.13 10.48 7.78
CA GLU A 405 13.90 11.25 7.99
C GLU A 405 12.75 10.71 7.14
N ARG A 406 13.01 10.41 5.86
CA ARG A 406 12.01 9.88 4.93
C ARG A 406 11.45 8.54 5.42
N ARG A 407 12.31 7.61 5.84
CA ARG A 407 11.90 6.32 6.41
C ARG A 407 11.21 6.50 7.77
N ALA A 408 11.67 7.41 8.62
CA ALA A 408 11.05 7.70 9.91
C ALA A 408 9.62 8.26 9.78
N ARG A 409 9.26 8.90 8.66
CA ARG A 409 7.89 9.34 8.38
C ARG A 409 6.93 8.18 8.12
N GLU A 410 7.42 7.07 7.57
CA GLU A 410 6.59 5.89 7.32
C GLU A 410 6.34 5.06 8.59
N VAL A 411 7.18 5.25 9.62
CA VAL A 411 7.12 4.49 10.87
C VAL A 411 6.41 5.32 11.95
N PRO A 412 5.32 4.81 12.56
CA PRO A 412 4.56 5.56 13.56
C PRO A 412 5.41 5.90 14.78
N GLY A 413 5.40 7.17 15.18
CA GLY A 413 6.14 7.69 16.34
C GLY A 413 7.65 7.85 16.14
N ALA A 414 8.24 7.32 15.06
CA ALA A 414 9.69 7.39 14.85
C ALA A 414 10.17 8.82 14.55
N LEU A 415 9.42 9.58 13.75
CA LEU A 415 9.78 10.96 13.41
C LEU A 415 9.83 11.87 14.65
N ALA A 416 8.93 11.67 15.63
CA ALA A 416 8.89 12.49 16.84
C ALA A 416 10.17 12.32 17.68
N ASP A 417 10.70 11.10 17.74
CA ASP A 417 11.95 10.81 18.46
C ASP A 417 13.20 11.23 17.67
N LEU A 418 13.18 11.01 16.35
CA LEU A 418 14.34 11.21 15.48
C LEU A 418 14.51 12.67 15.04
N SER A 419 13.43 13.44 14.90
CA SER A 419 13.48 14.84 14.44
C SER A 419 14.50 15.72 15.19
N PRO A 420 14.54 15.76 16.54
CA PRO A 420 15.53 16.58 17.25
C PRO A 420 16.96 16.09 16.99
N LEU A 421 17.18 14.78 16.96
CA LEU A 421 18.51 14.18 16.74
C LEU A 421 19.00 14.40 15.30
N LEU A 422 18.11 14.30 14.31
CA LEU A 422 18.40 14.59 12.91
C LEU A 422 18.73 16.07 12.71
N SER A 423 18.06 16.97 13.42
CA SER A 423 18.36 18.41 13.36
C SER A 423 19.75 18.73 13.93
N GLU A 424 20.14 18.06 15.02
CA GLU A 424 21.47 18.18 15.62
C GLU A 424 22.55 17.60 14.69
N ALA A 425 22.30 16.42 14.11
CA ALA A 425 23.18 15.79 13.13
C ALA A 425 23.41 16.69 11.91
N ARG A 426 22.34 17.29 11.35
CA ARG A 426 22.44 18.22 10.22
C ARG A 426 23.21 19.48 10.57
N TRP A 427 22.98 20.03 11.76
CA TRP A 427 23.74 21.17 12.24
C TRP A 427 25.24 20.84 12.35
N ALA A 428 25.60 19.68 12.90
CA ALA A 428 26.98 19.22 12.98
C ALA A 428 27.61 19.00 11.58
N LEU A 429 26.88 18.36 10.66
CA LEU A 429 27.31 18.16 9.27
C LEU A 429 27.51 19.48 8.53
N SER A 430 26.65 20.48 8.74
CA SER A 430 26.78 21.82 8.14
C SER A 430 28.03 22.58 8.60
N ASN A 431 28.59 22.19 9.76
CA ASN A 431 29.85 22.70 10.28
C ASN A 431 31.06 21.85 9.86
N GLY A 432 30.87 20.84 9.01
CA GLY A 432 31.92 19.92 8.55
C GLY A 432 32.36 18.89 9.59
N GLN A 433 31.56 18.65 10.64
CA GLN A 433 31.85 17.63 11.65
C GLN A 433 31.39 16.25 11.17
N SER A 434 32.13 15.20 11.52
CA SER A 434 31.70 13.82 11.30
C SER A 434 30.67 13.40 12.34
N VAL A 435 29.53 12.86 11.89
CA VAL A 435 28.45 12.36 12.76
C VAL A 435 28.34 10.85 12.60
N ASP A 436 28.18 10.14 13.71
CA ASP A 436 27.84 8.72 13.70
C ASP A 436 26.31 8.57 13.60
N LEU A 437 25.84 7.98 12.50
CA LEU A 437 24.42 7.78 12.21
C LEU A 437 23.91 6.40 12.67
N ASP A 438 24.78 5.47 13.06
CA ASP A 438 24.40 4.14 13.52
C ASP A 438 23.40 4.15 14.69
N PRO A 439 23.50 5.06 15.69
CA PRO A 439 22.51 5.14 16.76
C PRO A 439 21.12 5.52 16.27
N LEU A 440 21.03 6.35 15.23
CA LEU A 440 19.76 6.79 14.64
C LEU A 440 19.11 5.65 13.85
N TRP A 441 19.90 4.91 13.07
CA TRP A 441 19.43 3.70 12.40
C TRP A 441 18.92 2.65 13.38
N LYS A 442 19.65 2.36 14.47
CA LYS A 442 19.19 1.43 15.52
C LYS A 442 17.89 1.88 16.19
N LEU A 443 17.72 3.18 16.40
CA LEU A 443 16.48 3.73 16.94
C LEU A 443 15.31 3.53 15.96
N LEU A 444 15.54 3.79 14.67
CA LEU A 444 14.55 3.54 13.62
C LEU A 444 14.19 2.05 13.53
N GLU A 445 15.18 1.16 13.50
CA GLU A 445 14.98 -0.30 13.46
C GLU A 445 14.16 -0.78 14.66
N ARG A 446 14.45 -0.27 15.87
CA ARG A 446 13.64 -0.57 17.06
C ARG A 446 12.19 -0.14 16.86
N ARG A 447 11.95 1.08 16.37
CA ARG A 447 10.60 1.59 16.09
C ARG A 447 9.90 0.79 14.98
N MET A 448 10.62 0.33 13.96
CA MET A 448 10.10 -0.58 12.94
C MET A 448 9.68 -1.93 13.55
N GLY A 449 10.49 -2.49 14.45
CA GLY A 449 10.16 -3.71 15.18
C GLY A 449 8.92 -3.56 16.06
N GLU A 450 8.83 -2.45 16.82
CA GLU A 450 7.63 -2.13 17.61
C GLU A 450 6.40 -1.92 16.71
N ALA A 451 6.57 -1.26 15.57
CA ALA A 451 5.50 -1.03 14.62
C ALA A 451 5.01 -2.34 13.98
N ALA A 452 5.90 -3.30 13.71
CA ALA A 452 5.58 -4.63 13.21
C ALA A 452 4.85 -5.48 14.27
N GLN A 453 5.32 -5.45 15.53
CA GLN A 453 4.65 -6.15 16.63
C GLN A 453 3.22 -5.65 16.84
N GLN A 454 3.04 -4.33 16.88
CA GLN A 454 1.72 -3.72 16.98
C GLN A 454 0.81 -4.12 15.80
N ARG A 455 1.35 -4.33 14.58
CA ARG A 455 0.56 -4.83 13.44
C ARG A 455 0.11 -6.26 13.68
N GLU A 456 0.99 -7.14 14.17
CA GLU A 456 0.63 -8.50 14.53
C GLU A 456 -0.44 -8.56 15.63
N ASP A 457 -0.33 -7.67 16.63
CA ASP A 457 -1.33 -7.53 17.70
C ASP A 457 -2.69 -7.10 17.14
N MET A 458 -2.70 -6.14 16.20
CA MET A 458 -3.90 -5.70 15.50
C MET A 458 -4.54 -6.83 14.68
N ASP A 459 -3.73 -7.61 13.96
CA ASP A 459 -4.23 -8.74 13.16
C ASP A 459 -4.78 -9.85 14.06
N THR A 460 -4.18 -10.08 15.22
CA THR A 460 -4.70 -10.99 16.25
C THR A 460 -6.04 -10.52 16.81
N ARG A 461 -6.21 -9.21 17.03
CA ARG A 461 -7.49 -8.62 17.46
C ARG A 461 -8.55 -8.76 16.37
N ALA A 462 -8.21 -8.47 15.11
CA ALA A 462 -9.11 -8.64 13.97
C ALA A 462 -9.60 -10.11 13.85
N ASP A 463 -8.70 -11.08 14.03
CA ASP A 463 -9.03 -12.51 13.97
C ASP A 463 -10.04 -12.92 15.04
N ARG A 464 -9.89 -12.39 16.27
CA ARG A 464 -10.88 -12.61 17.33
C ARG A 464 -12.24 -12.03 16.97
N ILE A 465 -12.27 -10.78 16.47
CA ILE A 465 -13.53 -10.13 16.07
C ILE A 465 -14.24 -10.91 14.95
N MET A 466 -13.48 -11.39 13.96
CA MET A 466 -14.04 -12.20 12.87
C MET A 466 -14.60 -13.54 13.38
N HIS A 467 -13.87 -14.20 14.28
CA HIS A 467 -14.33 -15.45 14.91
C HIS A 467 -15.61 -15.24 15.72
N ASP A 468 -15.63 -14.21 16.57
CA ASP A 468 -16.78 -13.88 17.41
C ASP A 468 -17.99 -13.48 16.54
N TYR A 469 -17.77 -12.76 15.43
CA TYR A 469 -18.84 -12.45 14.46
C TYR A 469 -19.44 -13.73 13.83
N ASP A 470 -18.62 -14.70 13.44
CA ASP A 470 -19.11 -15.95 12.85
C ASP A 470 -20.00 -16.74 13.82
N GLU A 471 -19.77 -16.63 15.14
CA GLU A 471 -20.64 -17.18 16.18
C GLU A 471 -22.00 -16.46 16.25
N TYR A 472 -22.00 -15.12 16.19
CA TYR A 472 -23.22 -14.31 16.33
C TYR A 472 -24.01 -14.13 15.03
N ARG A 473 -23.48 -14.56 13.88
CA ARG A 473 -24.06 -14.34 12.55
C ARG A 473 -25.50 -14.82 12.38
N SER A 474 -25.94 -15.82 13.15
CA SER A 474 -27.31 -16.36 13.07
C SER A 474 -28.38 -15.40 13.60
N LEU A 475 -27.98 -14.39 14.39
CA LEU A 475 -28.90 -13.40 14.90
C LEU A 475 -29.18 -12.31 13.85
N ALA A 476 -30.46 -11.99 13.66
CA ALA A 476 -30.87 -10.87 12.83
C ALA A 476 -30.95 -9.59 13.69
N GLY A 477 -29.88 -8.79 13.68
CA GLY A 477 -29.81 -7.51 14.40
C GLY A 477 -29.01 -6.46 13.64
N GLU A 478 -29.33 -5.17 13.84
CA GLU A 478 -28.59 -4.06 13.22
C GLU A 478 -27.13 -4.03 13.70
N THR A 479 -26.88 -4.36 14.97
CA THR A 479 -25.57 -4.47 15.61
C THR A 479 -24.71 -5.51 14.87
N ILE A 480 -25.25 -6.69 14.58
CA ILE A 480 -24.55 -7.77 13.88
C ILE A 480 -24.33 -7.45 12.40
N GLN A 481 -25.27 -6.75 11.74
CA GLN A 481 -25.08 -6.27 10.36
C GLN A 481 -24.00 -5.18 10.27
N LYS A 482 -23.89 -4.30 11.28
CA LYS A 482 -22.78 -3.34 11.38
C LYS A 482 -21.46 -4.05 11.64
N LEU A 483 -21.43 -4.99 12.59
CA LEU A 483 -20.25 -5.78 12.93
C LEU A 483 -19.75 -6.58 11.72
N GLY A 484 -20.64 -7.21 10.95
CA GLY A 484 -20.27 -7.95 9.74
C GLY A 484 -19.60 -7.08 8.68
N ARG A 485 -20.10 -5.84 8.47
CA ARG A 485 -19.46 -4.89 7.53
C ARG A 485 -18.06 -4.47 8.01
N LEU A 486 -17.90 -4.19 9.30
CA LEU A 486 -16.58 -3.87 9.84
C LEU A 486 -15.65 -5.09 9.77
N ALA A 487 -16.14 -6.31 10.03
CA ALA A 487 -15.36 -7.54 9.90
C ALA A 487 -14.89 -7.76 8.45
N ASP A 488 -15.69 -7.42 7.45
CA ASP A 488 -15.29 -7.47 6.04
C ASP A 488 -14.18 -6.44 5.73
N VAL A 489 -14.27 -5.23 6.29
CA VAL A 489 -13.22 -4.20 6.19
C VAL A 489 -11.94 -4.66 6.87
N LEU A 490 -12.02 -5.20 8.09
CA LEU A 490 -10.86 -5.76 8.81
C LEU A 490 -10.20 -6.89 8.01
N ARG A 491 -10.99 -7.77 7.39
CA ARG A 491 -10.47 -8.83 6.51
C ARG A 491 -9.75 -8.27 5.29
N ALA A 492 -10.26 -7.20 4.70
CA ALA A 492 -9.61 -6.52 3.60
C ALA A 492 -8.30 -5.83 4.03
N GLN A 493 -8.32 -5.12 5.18
CA GLN A 493 -7.15 -4.44 5.76
C GLN A 493 -6.05 -5.42 6.21
N ARG A 494 -6.43 -6.63 6.68
CA ARG A 494 -5.48 -7.69 7.04
C ARG A 494 -4.73 -8.26 5.84
N ARG A 495 -5.38 -8.32 4.68
CA ARG A 495 -4.75 -8.78 3.42
C ARG A 495 -3.74 -7.78 2.86
N LEU A 496 -3.77 -6.54 3.31
CA LEU A 496 -2.76 -5.55 2.98
C LEU A 496 -1.45 -5.88 3.71
N GLY A 497 -0.32 -5.67 3.03
CA GLY A 497 1.01 -5.86 3.60
C GLY A 497 1.42 -4.70 4.51
N ALA A 498 2.51 -4.02 4.17
CA ALA A 498 2.90 -2.80 4.85
C ALA A 498 1.81 -1.72 4.69
N LEU A 499 1.34 -1.16 5.79
CA LEU A 499 0.37 -0.06 5.82
C LEU A 499 1.06 1.29 5.96
N SER A 500 0.51 2.31 5.30
CA SER A 500 0.81 3.71 5.61
C SER A 500 0.38 4.09 7.04
N SER A 501 0.91 5.19 7.56
CA SER A 501 0.52 5.75 8.87
C SER A 501 -0.99 5.95 8.97
N ASP A 502 -1.58 6.49 7.91
CA ASP A 502 -3.01 6.82 7.84
C ASP A 502 -3.87 5.56 7.75
N ALA A 503 -3.45 4.56 6.96
CA ALA A 503 -4.16 3.30 6.87
C ALA A 503 -4.12 2.52 8.19
N ARG A 504 -3.01 2.63 8.93
CA ARG A 504 -2.86 2.05 10.27
C ARG A 504 -3.77 2.72 11.30
N GLU A 505 -3.83 4.04 11.32
CA GLU A 505 -4.75 4.78 12.21
C GLU A 505 -6.20 4.39 11.94
N ARG A 506 -6.61 4.31 10.66
CA ARG A 506 -7.94 3.81 10.29
C ARG A 506 -8.16 2.38 10.72
N TYR A 507 -7.18 1.51 10.56
CA TYR A 507 -7.30 0.11 10.99
C TYR A 507 -7.52 0.02 12.50
N LEU A 508 -6.84 0.85 13.31
CA LEU A 508 -7.10 0.96 14.75
C LEU A 508 -8.52 1.45 15.05
N GLN A 509 -8.97 2.51 14.38
CA GLN A 509 -10.33 3.05 14.55
C GLN A 509 -11.41 2.01 14.19
N THR A 510 -11.22 1.28 13.09
CA THR A 510 -12.12 0.18 12.68
C THR A 510 -12.12 -0.94 13.71
N LEU A 511 -10.96 -1.31 14.26
CA LEU A 511 -10.85 -2.31 15.31
C LEU A 511 -11.60 -1.90 16.58
N GLU A 512 -11.37 -0.69 17.07
CA GLU A 512 -12.03 -0.18 18.29
C GLU A 512 -13.55 -0.11 18.11
N SER A 513 -14.01 0.36 16.95
CA SER A 513 -15.43 0.40 16.61
C SER A 513 -16.05 -1.00 16.54
N ALA A 514 -15.32 -1.97 15.98
CA ALA A 514 -15.78 -3.34 15.88
C ALA A 514 -15.77 -4.07 17.23
N GLU A 515 -14.80 -3.80 18.11
CA GLU A 515 -14.76 -4.34 19.48
C GLU A 515 -15.94 -3.83 20.32
N ALA A 516 -16.27 -2.54 20.22
CA ALA A 516 -17.44 -1.98 20.89
C ALA A 516 -18.74 -2.66 20.44
N LEU A 517 -18.93 -2.82 19.11
CA LEU A 517 -20.10 -3.49 18.55
C LEU A 517 -20.13 -4.99 18.85
N ARG A 518 -18.96 -5.63 18.97
CA ARG A 518 -18.85 -7.03 19.36
C ARG A 518 -19.30 -7.24 20.80
N ASP A 519 -18.90 -6.36 21.71
CA ASP A 519 -19.31 -6.45 23.12
C ASP A 519 -20.82 -6.24 23.28
N GLU A 520 -21.40 -5.34 22.48
CA GLU A 520 -22.85 -5.15 22.37
C GLU A 520 -23.54 -6.40 21.79
N ALA A 521 -23.05 -6.94 20.67
CA ALA A 521 -23.58 -8.17 20.07
C ALA A 521 -23.50 -9.38 21.01
N ALA A 522 -22.42 -9.50 21.79
CA ALA A 522 -22.27 -10.54 22.79
C ALA A 522 -23.24 -10.37 23.97
N ALA A 523 -23.61 -9.13 24.33
CA ALA A 523 -24.66 -8.87 25.31
C ALA A 523 -26.05 -9.22 24.75
N GLU A 524 -26.35 -8.82 23.51
CA GLU A 524 -27.59 -9.18 22.81
C GLU A 524 -27.75 -10.69 22.65
N PHE A 525 -26.69 -11.41 22.27
CA PHE A 525 -26.72 -12.86 22.13
C PHE A 525 -26.94 -13.57 23.46
N ARG A 526 -26.29 -13.12 24.54
CA ARG A 526 -26.55 -13.64 25.88
C ARG A 526 -27.99 -13.38 26.32
N ALA A 527 -28.50 -12.18 26.12
CA ALA A 527 -29.89 -11.85 26.43
C ALA A 527 -30.87 -12.72 25.62
N ALA A 528 -30.64 -12.91 24.33
CA ALA A 528 -31.47 -13.76 23.47
C ALA A 528 -31.43 -15.23 23.92
N ARG A 529 -30.27 -15.73 24.35
CA ARG A 529 -30.10 -17.07 24.90
C ARG A 529 -30.77 -17.25 26.26
N GLU A 530 -30.70 -16.24 27.13
CA GLU A 530 -31.41 -16.22 28.41
C GLU A 530 -32.92 -16.24 28.18
N VAL A 531 -33.42 -15.41 27.27
CA VAL A 531 -34.84 -15.39 26.86
C VAL A 531 -35.27 -16.76 26.33
N THR A 532 -34.53 -17.35 25.37
CA THR A 532 -34.86 -18.68 24.86
C THR A 532 -34.77 -19.78 25.93
N SER A 533 -33.85 -19.67 26.88
CA SER A 533 -33.76 -20.60 28.02
C SER A 533 -34.90 -20.42 29.03
N ALA A 534 -35.35 -19.19 29.27
CA ALA A 534 -36.48 -18.87 30.15
C ALA A 534 -37.83 -19.26 29.53
N PHE A 535 -37.93 -19.24 28.20
CA PHE A 535 -39.06 -19.79 27.44
C PHE A 535 -38.95 -21.31 27.18
N GLY A 536 -37.87 -21.96 27.63
CA GLY A 536 -37.61 -23.38 27.45
C GLY A 536 -38.40 -24.28 28.41
N ALA A 537 -39.10 -25.27 27.84
CA ALA A 537 -39.94 -26.31 28.47
C ALA A 537 -41.17 -25.82 29.26
N ASP A 538 -41.03 -25.03 30.32
CA ASP A 538 -42.14 -24.75 31.25
C ASP A 538 -43.15 -23.72 30.70
N ALA A 539 -42.70 -22.71 29.95
CA ALA A 539 -43.58 -21.68 29.38
C ALA A 539 -44.39 -22.20 28.18
N LEU A 540 -43.81 -23.11 27.38
CA LEU A 540 -44.50 -23.74 26.25
C LEU A 540 -45.50 -24.81 26.72
N GLN A 541 -45.25 -25.49 27.83
CA GLN A 541 -46.23 -26.39 28.46
C GLN A 541 -47.40 -25.61 29.08
N GLY A 542 -47.15 -24.42 29.63
CA GLY A 542 -48.20 -23.51 30.10
C GLY A 542 -49.05 -22.91 28.96
N LEU A 543 -48.44 -22.60 27.82
CA LEU A 543 -49.18 -22.07 26.65
C LEU A 543 -49.92 -23.16 25.87
N LEU A 544 -49.38 -24.38 25.78
CA LEU A 544 -50.06 -25.54 25.18
C LEU A 544 -51.10 -26.17 26.14
N GLY A 545 -50.90 -26.11 27.45
CA GLY A 545 -51.86 -26.58 28.46
C GLY A 545 -53.12 -25.71 28.57
N VAL A 546 -53.07 -24.46 28.08
CA VAL A 546 -54.26 -23.59 27.96
C VAL A 546 -55.16 -24.02 26.79
N PHE A 547 -54.65 -24.79 25.82
CA PHE A 547 -55.45 -25.30 24.70
C PHE A 547 -56.00 -26.72 24.91
N ASP A 548 -55.55 -27.45 25.94
CA ASP A 548 -56.03 -28.81 26.28
C ASP A 548 -57.00 -28.85 27.47
N SER A 549 -57.52 -27.70 27.91
CA SER A 549 -58.61 -27.67 28.89
C SER A 549 -59.97 -27.72 28.16
N GLU A 550 -60.53 -28.92 28.06
CA GLU A 550 -61.92 -29.14 27.68
C GLU A 550 -62.86 -28.39 28.63
N GLU A 551 -63.38 -27.23 28.21
CA GLU A 551 -64.76 -26.79 28.50
C GLU A 551 -65.11 -25.50 27.72
N GLY A 552 -66.09 -25.61 26.80
CA GLY A 552 -66.94 -24.49 26.39
C GLY A 552 -66.46 -23.66 25.19
N GLY A 553 -66.89 -24.06 23.98
CA GLY A 553 -66.61 -23.34 22.75
C GLY A 553 -67.19 -21.93 22.67
N LEU A 554 -66.46 -21.04 21.98
CA LEU A 554 -67.01 -19.76 21.54
C LEU A 554 -66.19 -19.00 20.48
N PHE A 555 -65.40 -19.64 19.60
CA PHE A 555 -65.04 -18.99 18.33
C PHE A 555 -64.94 -19.98 17.17
N GLY A 556 -65.56 -19.56 16.06
CA GLY A 556 -65.99 -20.39 14.96
C GLY A 556 -64.87 -20.86 14.06
N SER A 557 -65.01 -22.12 13.66
CA SER A 557 -64.44 -22.72 12.48
C SER A 557 -64.73 -21.91 11.22
N SER A 558 -63.70 -21.76 10.40
CA SER A 558 -63.68 -21.34 8.98
C SER A 558 -62.94 -20.02 8.79
N LEU A 559 -61.67 -20.11 8.36
CA LEU A 559 -61.12 -19.19 7.35
C LEU A 559 -59.71 -19.48 6.81
N PHE A 560 -59.05 -20.61 7.05
CA PHE A 560 -57.87 -20.98 6.27
C PHE A 560 -57.79 -22.49 6.03
N ASP A 561 -58.54 -22.92 5.01
CA ASP A 561 -58.36 -24.18 4.31
C ASP A 561 -57.46 -23.92 3.09
N SER A 562 -56.20 -24.35 3.14
CA SER A 562 -55.39 -24.69 1.95
C SER A 562 -54.22 -25.59 2.36
N ALA A 563 -54.53 -26.82 2.77
CA ALA A 563 -53.53 -27.89 2.83
C ALA A 563 -54.18 -29.18 2.36
N ASP A 564 -54.22 -29.37 1.05
CA ASP A 564 -54.43 -30.67 0.45
C ASP A 564 -53.30 -30.93 -0.56
N LEU A 565 -52.79 -32.16 -0.51
CA LEU A 565 -51.74 -32.78 -1.34
C LEU A 565 -50.29 -32.74 -0.80
N VAL A 566 -50.04 -33.44 0.32
CA VAL A 566 -48.91 -34.38 0.35
C VAL A 566 -49.43 -35.73 0.83
N ALA A 567 -49.56 -36.65 -0.12
CA ALA A 567 -49.92 -38.03 0.11
C ALA A 567 -48.80 -38.76 0.87
N ASP A 568 -49.23 -39.45 1.90
CA ASP A 568 -48.53 -40.46 2.68
C ASP A 568 -47.96 -41.55 1.76
N VAL A 569 -46.63 -41.66 1.68
CA VAL A 569 -45.92 -42.77 1.02
C VAL A 569 -45.02 -43.43 2.07
N PRO A 570 -45.22 -44.71 2.41
CA PRO A 570 -44.39 -45.39 3.40
C PRO A 570 -42.98 -45.63 2.86
N ALA A 571 -41.97 -45.20 3.62
CA ALA A 571 -40.56 -45.43 3.31
C ALA A 571 -40.20 -46.93 3.42
N PRO A 572 -39.38 -47.48 2.50
CA PRO A 572 -38.91 -48.87 2.59
C PRO A 572 -37.82 -49.02 3.67
N PRO A 573 -37.65 -50.22 4.26
CA PRO A 573 -36.65 -50.45 5.28
C PRO A 573 -35.22 -50.39 4.70
N LEU A 574 -34.36 -49.59 5.34
CA LEU A 574 -32.93 -49.53 5.05
C LEU A 574 -32.26 -50.84 5.49
N SER A 575 -31.90 -51.68 4.52
CA SER A 575 -31.01 -52.82 4.71
C SER A 575 -29.59 -52.33 4.98
N VAL A 576 -29.07 -52.60 6.18
CA VAL A 576 -27.67 -52.37 6.54
C VAL A 576 -26.79 -53.37 5.79
N PRO A 577 -25.84 -52.93 4.93
CA PRO A 577 -24.88 -53.85 4.31
C PRO A 577 -23.84 -54.32 5.35
N PRO A 578 -23.31 -55.55 5.20
CA PRO A 578 -22.30 -56.06 6.13
C PRO A 578 -21.00 -55.22 6.06
N PRO A 579 -20.26 -55.08 7.17
CA PRO A 579 -19.04 -54.30 7.19
C PRO A 579 -18.01 -54.93 6.24
N LEU A 580 -17.49 -54.10 5.32
CA LEU A 580 -16.34 -54.44 4.49
C LEU A 580 -15.11 -54.70 5.38
N PRO A 581 -14.20 -55.59 4.96
CA PRO A 581 -12.98 -55.88 5.70
C PRO A 581 -12.16 -54.59 5.87
N GLN A 582 -11.91 -54.21 7.13
CA GLN A 582 -11.02 -53.11 7.49
C GLN A 582 -9.62 -53.44 6.95
N VAL A 583 -9.24 -52.80 5.84
CA VAL A 583 -7.85 -52.76 5.40
C VAL A 583 -7.10 -51.97 6.47
N ALA A 584 -6.14 -52.61 7.13
CA ALA A 584 -5.29 -51.94 8.12
C ALA A 584 -4.57 -50.78 7.41
N LEU A 585 -5.03 -49.55 7.69
CA LEU A 585 -4.42 -48.36 7.11
C LEU A 585 -2.97 -48.27 7.60
N PRO A 586 -2.01 -47.95 6.72
CA PRO A 586 -0.60 -47.87 7.12
C PRO A 586 -0.41 -46.76 8.16
N ALA A 587 0.16 -47.11 9.31
CA ALA A 587 0.54 -46.14 10.33
C ALA A 587 1.47 -45.09 9.69
N ARG A 588 1.12 -43.80 9.81
CA ARG A 588 1.84 -42.63 9.27
C ARG A 588 1.60 -42.26 7.80
N ALA A 589 0.43 -42.59 7.26
CA ALA A 589 -0.11 -41.94 6.07
C ALA A 589 -1.53 -41.42 6.34
N TRP A 590 -1.84 -40.26 5.77
CA TRP A 590 -3.07 -39.52 6.00
C TRP A 590 -3.62 -38.93 4.71
N LEU A 591 -4.94 -38.87 4.62
CA LEU A 591 -5.68 -38.20 3.57
C LEU A 591 -6.24 -36.88 4.10
N VAL A 592 -5.89 -35.78 3.46
CA VAL A 592 -6.33 -34.43 3.82
C VAL A 592 -7.27 -33.89 2.75
N ARG A 593 -8.46 -33.43 3.15
CA ARG A 593 -9.44 -32.75 2.29
C ARG A 593 -9.84 -31.44 2.96
N GLN A 594 -9.78 -30.33 2.21
CA GLN A 594 -10.21 -29.01 2.68
C GLN A 594 -9.65 -28.62 4.07
N GLY A 595 -8.37 -28.93 4.33
CA GLY A 595 -7.71 -28.58 5.59
C GLY A 595 -8.10 -29.44 6.79
N GLN A 596 -8.71 -30.62 6.58
CA GLN A 596 -9.03 -31.60 7.61
C GLN A 596 -8.48 -32.98 7.25
N VAL A 597 -8.02 -33.74 8.25
CA VAL A 597 -7.61 -35.14 8.07
C VAL A 597 -8.88 -36.02 8.03
N VAL A 598 -9.16 -36.60 6.86
CA VAL A 598 -10.37 -37.41 6.61
C VAL A 598 -10.12 -38.89 6.96
N GLU A 599 -8.93 -39.39 6.64
CA GLU A 599 -8.53 -40.77 6.90
C GLU A 599 -7.06 -40.84 7.33
N GLY A 600 -6.73 -41.76 8.24
CA GLY A 600 -5.38 -41.97 8.76
C GLY A 600 -5.34 -42.04 10.29
N ASP A 601 -4.35 -42.71 10.84
CA ASP A 601 -4.21 -42.87 12.29
C ASP A 601 -3.49 -41.67 12.90
N LEU A 602 -4.19 -40.87 13.70
CA LEU A 602 -3.65 -39.74 14.47
C LEU A 602 -3.22 -40.14 15.89
N SER A 603 -3.25 -41.43 16.21
CA SER A 603 -2.80 -41.92 17.52
C SER A 603 -1.36 -41.46 17.78
N PRO A 604 -1.02 -41.07 19.01
CA PRO A 604 0.32 -40.63 19.36
C PRO A 604 1.31 -41.79 19.20
N ALA A 605 1.92 -41.89 18.02
CA ALA A 605 3.05 -42.76 17.76
C ALA A 605 4.32 -42.10 18.32
N GLU A 606 5.38 -42.89 18.55
CA GLU A 606 6.71 -42.34 18.89
C GLU A 606 6.99 -41.13 18.01
N GLY A 607 7.27 -39.97 18.62
CA GLY A 607 7.52 -38.69 17.96
C GLY A 607 6.46 -37.60 18.12
N TRP A 608 5.20 -37.93 18.44
CA TRP A 608 4.18 -36.91 18.76
C TRP A 608 3.67 -37.05 20.19
N PRO A 609 3.68 -35.97 20.99
CA PRO A 609 3.21 -36.03 22.37
C PRO A 609 1.69 -36.16 22.47
N THR A 610 0.95 -35.71 21.43
CA THR A 610 -0.52 -35.69 21.41
C THR A 610 -1.05 -35.87 19.98
N SER A 611 -2.27 -36.40 19.84
CA SER A 611 -3.01 -36.46 18.56
C SER A 611 -3.11 -35.11 17.84
N PRO A 612 -3.45 -33.98 18.51
CA PRO A 612 -3.48 -32.67 17.85
C PRO A 612 -2.12 -32.18 17.35
N ALA A 613 -1.00 -32.59 17.95
CA ALA A 613 0.32 -32.25 17.44
C ALA A 613 0.61 -32.97 16.11
N CYS A 614 0.21 -34.24 16.00
CA CYS A 614 0.31 -34.99 14.75
C CYS A 614 -0.58 -34.39 13.65
N GLU A 615 -1.82 -34.02 13.99
CA GLU A 615 -2.76 -33.40 13.06
C GLU A 615 -2.24 -32.04 12.55
N ALA A 616 -1.71 -31.19 13.44
CA ALA A 616 -1.14 -29.91 13.07
C ALA A 616 0.02 -30.04 12.08
N ASP A 617 0.91 -31.02 12.27
CA ASP A 617 2.03 -31.25 11.35
C ASP A 617 1.55 -31.77 9.98
N VAL A 618 0.59 -32.70 9.96
CA VAL A 618 0.00 -33.23 8.72
C VAL A 618 -0.66 -32.11 7.92
N LEU A 619 -1.47 -31.26 8.58
CA LEU A 619 -2.14 -30.13 7.94
C LEU A 619 -1.14 -29.08 7.45
N ARG A 620 -0.06 -28.83 8.20
CA ARG A 620 1.00 -27.91 7.78
C ARG A 620 1.69 -28.39 6.50
N VAL A 621 2.00 -29.68 6.38
CA VAL A 621 2.63 -30.25 5.17
C VAL A 621 1.66 -30.22 3.98
N ALA A 622 0.38 -30.52 4.18
CA ALA A 622 -0.64 -30.39 3.13
C ALA A 622 -0.82 -28.94 2.65
N TRP A 623 -0.85 -27.99 3.60
CA TRP A 623 -0.92 -26.57 3.29
C TRP A 623 0.30 -26.07 2.51
N LEU A 624 1.52 -26.52 2.87
CA LEU A 624 2.74 -26.18 2.12
C LEU A 624 2.69 -26.68 0.67
N LEU A 625 2.10 -27.84 0.42
CA LEU A 625 1.91 -28.34 -0.95
C LEU A 625 0.89 -27.47 -1.72
N ASP A 626 -0.20 -27.05 -1.08
CA ASP A 626 -1.22 -26.18 -1.69
C ASP A 626 -0.63 -24.81 -2.08
N GLN A 627 0.16 -24.19 -1.17
CA GLN A 627 0.91 -22.96 -1.47
C GLN A 627 1.89 -23.16 -2.63
N ALA A 628 2.60 -24.29 -2.62
CA ALA A 628 3.54 -24.62 -3.68
C ALA A 628 2.84 -24.92 -5.02
N GLY A 629 1.54 -25.24 -5.02
CA GLY A 629 0.72 -25.52 -6.22
C GLY A 629 0.78 -24.41 -7.28
N THR A 630 1.04 -23.16 -6.87
CA THR A 630 1.31 -22.02 -7.77
C THR A 630 2.50 -22.24 -8.71
N PHE A 631 3.45 -23.11 -8.34
CA PHE A 631 4.63 -23.48 -9.13
C PHE A 631 4.47 -24.82 -9.88
N GLY A 632 3.31 -25.45 -9.82
CA GLY A 632 3.02 -26.76 -10.43
C GLY A 632 3.75 -28.00 -9.90
N PRO A 633 4.29 -28.05 -8.66
CA PRO A 633 4.91 -29.26 -8.14
C PRO A 633 3.85 -30.34 -7.96
N ARG A 634 4.09 -31.50 -8.57
CA ARG A 634 3.25 -32.70 -8.34
C ARG A 634 3.53 -33.38 -7.01
N ARG A 635 4.51 -32.88 -6.25
CA ARG A 635 5.02 -33.53 -5.05
C ARG A 635 5.84 -32.57 -4.20
N LEU A 636 5.63 -32.62 -2.89
CA LEU A 636 6.46 -31.95 -1.90
C LEU A 636 7.22 -33.01 -1.09
N THR A 637 8.49 -32.76 -0.80
CA THR A 637 9.30 -33.56 0.13
C THR A 637 10.00 -32.61 1.08
N LEU A 638 9.88 -32.84 2.39
CA LEU A 638 10.48 -32.03 3.44
C LEU A 638 11.32 -32.94 4.33
N ASP A 639 12.58 -32.56 4.54
CA ASP A 639 13.47 -33.22 5.49
C ASP A 639 13.48 -32.37 6.77
N LEU A 640 12.98 -32.95 7.87
CA LEU A 640 12.93 -32.30 9.19
C LEU A 640 13.92 -32.95 10.18
N GLY A 641 15.02 -33.53 9.66
CA GLY A 641 16.13 -34.07 10.43
C GLY A 641 15.86 -35.47 10.96
N ASP A 642 14.80 -35.64 11.75
CA ASP A 642 14.44 -36.93 12.34
C ASP A 642 13.51 -37.75 11.43
N ARG A 643 12.87 -37.09 10.44
CA ARG A 643 11.89 -37.69 9.53
C ARG A 643 11.83 -36.96 8.20
N ILE A 644 11.50 -37.73 7.16
CA ILE A 644 11.16 -37.23 5.84
C ILE A 644 9.65 -37.28 5.66
N TRP A 645 9.09 -36.14 5.31
CA TRP A 645 7.69 -35.97 4.96
C TRP A 645 7.54 -35.87 3.46
N THR A 646 6.48 -36.46 2.93
CA THR A 646 6.13 -36.31 1.52
C THR A 646 4.63 -36.11 1.37
N ALA A 647 4.25 -35.23 0.47
CA ALA A 647 2.85 -34.95 0.13
C ALA A 647 2.64 -34.92 -1.38
N GLN A 648 1.50 -35.45 -1.82
CA GLN A 648 1.15 -35.56 -3.23
C GLN A 648 -0.36 -35.31 -3.41
N PRO A 649 -0.76 -34.50 -4.42
CA PRO A 649 -2.17 -34.28 -4.70
C PRO A 649 -2.79 -35.52 -5.38
N ARG A 650 -4.02 -35.83 -5.00
CA ARG A 650 -4.88 -36.90 -5.54
C ARG A 650 -6.27 -36.30 -5.81
N ALA A 651 -6.52 -35.87 -7.05
CA ALA A 651 -7.77 -35.20 -7.45
C ALA A 651 -8.13 -34.03 -6.51
N GLU A 652 -9.11 -34.20 -5.61
CA GLU A 652 -9.56 -33.20 -4.62
C GLU A 652 -8.92 -33.35 -3.23
N ASP A 653 -8.07 -34.37 -3.05
CA ASP A 653 -7.43 -34.73 -1.78
C ASP A 653 -5.91 -34.57 -1.85
N THR A 654 -5.27 -34.45 -0.68
CA THR A 654 -3.82 -34.52 -0.54
C THR A 654 -3.44 -35.72 0.32
N VAL A 655 -2.60 -36.61 -0.21
CA VAL A 655 -2.02 -37.71 0.57
C VAL A 655 -0.73 -37.20 1.20
N VAL A 656 -0.60 -37.34 2.51
CA VAL A 656 0.60 -36.99 3.28
C VAL A 656 1.13 -38.24 3.95
N ALA A 657 2.44 -38.48 3.88
CA ALA A 657 3.09 -39.58 4.60
C ALA A 657 4.41 -39.14 5.23
N CYS A 658 4.79 -39.84 6.30
CA CYS A 658 6.00 -39.56 7.06
C CYS A 658 6.78 -40.85 7.33
N GLY A 659 8.10 -40.83 7.11
CA GLY A 659 8.97 -41.99 7.31
C GLY A 659 10.40 -41.60 7.74
N PRO A 660 11.22 -42.56 8.19
CA PRO A 660 12.62 -42.33 8.52
C PRO A 660 13.48 -41.97 7.30
N ASP A 661 13.04 -42.38 6.11
CA ASP A 661 13.63 -42.00 4.83
C ASP A 661 12.54 -41.80 3.77
N LEU A 662 12.92 -41.25 2.61
CA LEU A 662 12.00 -40.96 1.52
C LEU A 662 11.34 -42.23 0.97
N GLN A 663 12.08 -43.35 0.89
CA GLN A 663 11.55 -44.61 0.36
C GLN A 663 10.49 -45.22 1.28
N ALA A 664 10.68 -45.13 2.59
CA ALA A 664 9.73 -45.57 3.60
C ALA A 664 8.46 -44.72 3.54
N ALA A 665 8.59 -43.39 3.45
CA ALA A 665 7.45 -42.50 3.31
C ALA A 665 6.68 -42.75 2.01
N GLU A 666 7.37 -42.98 0.89
CA GLU A 666 6.76 -43.34 -0.41
C GLU A 666 5.97 -44.65 -0.36
N ARG A 667 6.54 -45.70 0.24
CA ARG A 667 5.87 -47.01 0.36
C ARG A 667 4.55 -46.90 1.12
N LEU A 668 4.45 -45.98 2.08
CA LEU A 668 3.23 -45.73 2.84
C LEU A 668 2.17 -44.98 2.01
N MET A 669 2.57 -44.19 1.01
CA MET A 669 1.64 -43.51 0.09
C MET A 669 1.11 -44.42 -1.02
N VAL A 670 1.89 -45.41 -1.46
CA VAL A 670 1.54 -46.26 -2.61
C VAL A 670 0.09 -46.80 -2.53
N PRO A 671 -0.39 -47.38 -1.41
CA PRO A 671 -1.76 -47.89 -1.31
C PRO A 671 -2.83 -46.82 -1.58
N TRP A 672 -2.58 -45.59 -1.15
CA TRP A 672 -3.50 -44.45 -1.26
C TRP A 672 -3.51 -43.85 -2.67
N LEU A 673 -2.35 -43.85 -3.33
CA LEU A 673 -2.19 -43.36 -4.70
C LEU A 673 -2.65 -44.38 -5.74
N SER A 674 -2.56 -45.68 -5.43
CA SER A 674 -2.99 -46.78 -6.31
C SER A 674 -4.50 -47.06 -6.30
N GLY A 675 -5.29 -46.23 -5.62
CA GLY A 675 -6.75 -46.37 -5.53
C GLY A 675 -7.46 -46.06 -6.85
N ALA A 676 -7.30 -46.96 -7.82
CA ALA A 676 -8.29 -47.29 -8.85
C ALA A 676 -9.01 -48.56 -8.40
N ASN A 677 -10.16 -48.36 -7.75
CA ASN A 677 -11.37 -49.17 -7.89
C ASN A 677 -12.54 -48.45 -7.22
#